data_AF-A0A9E7A340-F1
#
_entry.id   AF-A0A9E7A340-F1
#
_cell.length_a   1.000
_cell.length_b   1.000
_cell.length_c   1.000
_cell.angle_alpha   90.00
_cell.angle_beta   90.00
_cell.angle_gamma   90.00
#
_symmetry.space_group_name_H-M   'P 1'
#
loop_
_entity.id
_entity.type
_entity.pdbx_description
1 polymer ?
#
loop_
_entity_poly.entity_id
_entity_poly.type
_entity_poly.pdbx_seq_one_letter_code
_entity_poly.pdbx_strand_id
1 'polypeptide(L)'
;MDDASLTRKVESLCRALGYVGSATYFASAESFDRLENVHVVMTAFGAIGVHSVFGISDGAIPGSFKPVVYVGQARDDVAADELHRRVWTQGVVPLLIVVTPGGVEVRNGFGPPSDGSVLTRHEDVDDALHASLEDVSARSLTTSIFWKDRKVSRSDTIDSRLVAAIDQLNRYACTTYPQLDTRHGRALVNALVGKLIYLFVLIDRGLIDEQWLRDVILASGCKGVRFADAASHRGVRSNYPEFSPDEVWAALDAIDGAINGCVFPIAETERPRIPSELIQFIHRVVRWGEEVAGRQLSFLDVSFQVLRTETISAIYERFLRLEDGDAQRAEGAFYTPPYLADFVVARADAQRPMEATSRVVDAAAGSGVFLVSAYRRIMERCAPPGGWGPTHANAARHLLRDCIFGIEKNAQAANVCRFSLYMTMLDYIAGVAIKDFSGIDEGEKLLPPLTDNIVVTSAFSHPFEGTTFTHVLGNPPWLRLKRQGARRNTQAPNQSVPVNDDALTAFLAELKAETPVMHGRLSDAFVWLAVERLCEEDAVIGLILPTTSLVGRQSERFATALASKVSVRSVANLSYLRYRLFSGARAAATVVVARHQAPQPSDFVSVYRPRLSSLPLGEVGDVWALFVSQTDLQTVQVRDLQGDSNGWFGPLILGTVDRRTRDALRNFTRRRKLTFAEFLMRSGLRIQRGGNEEDTGFRFPVRTDRQGRELPVNLVALPKVLEQEIVVGYRALFSGNILLVPRAFKGLRVLEAPHAFNSTFYGIFFADNGRDASHFEYIQRSRQIDALWSLKAFLESGVVQYFAALYGATVLLDGARFEKGDLLSLPCPFEDASEPAFLDLHGSSDKDGSILDALGAGSDLRCAVKEFLSFSEGYADAQLPSDAFVEADETQIRVYLDRFTRDLAAAFTERFTPSVTIEGRGDGVVRLRVAFGQDAEQEGAAPPNRDGKFVASSVVSFDAKSRVAHLSKSSALFAWMADQAVDDAGEVIRQVVSGCP
;
A
#
# COMPACT_ATOMS: atom_id res chain seq x y z
N MET A 1 9.63 -43.57 13.67
CA MET A 1 9.73 -42.60 14.79
C MET A 1 8.31 -42.36 15.27
N ASP A 2 8.04 -42.42 16.58
CA ASP A 2 6.70 -42.13 17.11
C ASP A 2 6.47 -40.61 17.17
N ASP A 3 5.21 -40.17 17.13
CA ASP A 3 4.78 -38.77 17.09
C ASP A 3 5.37 -37.93 18.25
N ALA A 4 5.47 -38.49 19.45
CA ALA A 4 6.07 -37.86 20.63
C ALA A 4 7.59 -37.62 20.49
N SER A 5 8.27 -38.39 19.62
CA SER A 5 9.66 -38.12 19.28
C SER A 5 9.81 -36.96 18.29
N LEU A 6 8.84 -36.77 17.36
CA LEU A 6 8.84 -35.62 16.45
C LEU A 6 8.52 -34.33 17.20
N THR A 7 7.52 -34.37 18.09
CA THR A 7 7.15 -33.22 18.93
C THR A 7 8.34 -32.71 19.76
N ARG A 8 9.10 -33.60 20.41
CA ARG A 8 10.32 -33.20 21.14
C ARG A 8 11.38 -32.55 20.25
N LYS A 9 11.53 -33.02 19.00
CA LYS A 9 12.44 -32.39 18.03
C LYS A 9 11.95 -30.99 17.63
N VAL A 10 10.66 -30.81 17.41
CA VAL A 10 10.05 -29.50 17.12
C VAL A 10 10.31 -28.53 18.26
N GLU A 11 10.06 -28.94 19.50
CA GLU A 11 10.30 -28.09 20.69
C GLU A 11 11.78 -27.71 20.85
N SER A 12 12.70 -28.66 20.63
CA SER A 12 14.14 -28.39 20.67
C SER A 12 14.54 -27.38 19.59
N LEU A 13 14.05 -27.57 18.35
CA LEU A 13 14.27 -26.65 17.24
C LEU A 13 13.72 -25.25 17.53
N CYS A 14 12.48 -25.13 18.01
CA CYS A 14 11.90 -23.83 18.35
C CYS A 14 12.68 -23.11 19.46
N ARG A 15 13.26 -23.84 20.42
CA ARG A 15 14.15 -23.26 21.44
C ARG A 15 15.47 -22.80 20.82
N ALA A 16 16.07 -23.61 19.94
CA ALA A 16 17.30 -23.29 19.24
C ALA A 16 17.16 -22.06 18.32
N LEU A 17 16.03 -21.92 17.64
CA LEU A 17 15.68 -20.75 16.81
C LEU A 17 15.34 -19.49 17.63
N GLY A 18 15.27 -19.58 18.95
CA GLY A 18 14.93 -18.47 19.83
C GLY A 18 13.45 -18.07 19.80
N TYR A 19 12.57 -18.97 19.35
CA TYR A 19 11.11 -18.73 19.39
C TYR A 19 10.57 -18.88 20.81
N VAL A 20 11.01 -19.93 21.51
CA VAL A 20 10.60 -20.17 22.90
C VAL A 20 11.10 -19.03 23.79
N GLY A 21 10.17 -18.35 24.47
CA GLY A 21 10.45 -17.17 25.30
C GLY A 21 10.21 -15.83 24.58
N SER A 22 9.88 -15.83 23.28
CA SER A 22 9.36 -14.65 22.60
C SER A 22 7.90 -14.39 22.97
N ALA A 23 7.53 -13.12 23.18
CA ALA A 23 6.14 -12.69 23.40
C ALA A 23 5.23 -12.87 22.16
N THR A 24 5.81 -13.22 21.01
CA THR A 24 5.13 -13.46 19.73
C THR A 24 5.22 -14.92 19.28
N TYR A 25 5.51 -15.84 20.20
CA TYR A 25 5.50 -17.27 19.94
C TYR A 25 4.34 -17.95 20.68
N PHE A 26 3.59 -18.78 19.97
CA PHE A 26 2.44 -19.51 20.49
C PHE A 26 2.54 -20.98 20.10
N ALA A 27 2.43 -21.88 21.08
CA ALA A 27 2.48 -23.33 20.88
C ALA A 27 1.11 -24.01 20.98
N SER A 28 0.07 -23.27 21.38
CA SER A 28 -1.31 -23.75 21.32
C SER A 28 -2.29 -22.62 21.03
N ALA A 29 -3.47 -23.00 20.52
CA ALA A 29 -4.57 -22.08 20.30
C ALA A 29 -5.04 -21.40 21.61
N GLU A 30 -5.07 -22.12 22.75
CA GLU A 30 -5.52 -21.54 24.02
C GLU A 30 -4.55 -20.49 24.58
N SER A 31 -3.27 -20.57 24.21
CA SER A 31 -2.25 -19.60 24.61
C SER A 31 -2.32 -18.28 23.82
N PHE A 32 -3.08 -18.24 22.72
CA PHE A 32 -3.16 -17.06 21.87
C PHE A 32 -4.05 -15.97 22.49
N ASP A 33 -3.43 -14.86 22.88
CA ASP A 33 -4.04 -13.78 23.67
C ASP A 33 -4.14 -12.45 22.89
N ARG A 34 -3.90 -12.46 21.58
CA ARG A 34 -3.89 -11.26 20.72
C ARG A 34 -5.27 -11.07 20.09
N LEU A 35 -5.65 -9.82 19.87
CA LEU A 35 -6.88 -9.48 19.16
C LEU A 35 -6.72 -9.50 17.63
N GLU A 36 -5.49 -9.41 17.11
CA GLU A 36 -5.26 -9.41 15.67
C GLU A 36 -4.97 -10.82 15.14
N ASN A 37 -5.52 -11.15 13.97
CA ASN A 37 -5.29 -12.43 13.28
C ASN A 37 -5.76 -13.67 14.07
N VAL A 38 -6.72 -13.54 15.00
CA VAL A 38 -7.22 -14.66 15.80
C VAL A 38 -7.70 -15.79 14.89
N HIS A 39 -8.62 -15.49 13.97
CA HIS A 39 -9.17 -16.51 13.07
C HIS A 39 -8.09 -17.23 12.24
N VAL A 40 -7.07 -16.50 11.79
CA VAL A 40 -5.94 -17.07 11.04
C VAL A 40 -5.15 -18.06 11.90
N VAL A 41 -4.82 -17.68 13.13
CA VAL A 41 -4.05 -18.53 14.06
C VAL A 41 -4.87 -19.73 14.52
N MET A 42 -6.15 -19.55 14.81
CA MET A 42 -7.06 -20.64 15.16
C MET A 42 -7.20 -21.64 14.00
N THR A 43 -7.31 -21.16 12.76
CA THR A 43 -7.32 -22.01 11.56
C THR A 43 -5.99 -22.76 11.40
N ALA A 44 -4.87 -22.13 11.74
CA ALA A 44 -3.55 -22.76 11.66
C ALA A 44 -3.43 -23.95 12.63
N PHE A 45 -3.84 -23.79 13.89
CA PHE A 45 -3.82 -24.89 14.85
C PHE A 45 -4.88 -25.95 14.54
N GLY A 46 -6.10 -25.54 14.20
CA GLY A 46 -7.24 -26.46 14.00
C GLY A 46 -7.23 -27.19 12.66
N ALA A 47 -7.43 -26.46 11.55
CA ALA A 47 -7.63 -27.05 10.23
C ALA A 47 -6.33 -27.37 9.49
N ILE A 48 -5.29 -26.56 9.69
CA ILE A 48 -3.97 -26.80 9.08
C ILE A 48 -3.19 -27.86 9.87
N GLY A 49 -3.26 -27.83 11.20
CA GLY A 49 -2.56 -28.77 12.08
C GLY A 49 -1.10 -28.40 12.32
N VAL A 50 -0.80 -27.09 12.41
CA VAL A 50 0.55 -26.63 12.78
C VAL A 50 0.82 -26.91 14.26
N HIS A 51 2.07 -27.16 14.62
CA HIS A 51 2.49 -27.33 16.00
C HIS A 51 2.64 -25.99 16.72
N SER A 52 3.17 -24.96 16.05
CA SER A 52 3.34 -23.64 16.65
C SER A 52 3.40 -22.53 15.62
N VAL A 53 3.17 -21.31 16.09
CA VAL A 53 3.16 -20.08 15.30
C VAL A 53 4.15 -19.09 15.90
N PHE A 54 5.02 -18.54 15.05
CA PHE A 54 5.86 -17.40 15.39
C PHE A 54 5.45 -16.19 14.56
N GLY A 55 5.32 -15.05 15.23
CA GLY A 55 4.95 -13.79 14.61
C GLY A 55 5.87 -12.64 14.98
N ILE A 56 5.55 -11.48 14.43
CA ILE A 56 6.24 -10.23 14.66
C ILE A 56 5.21 -9.20 15.14
N SER A 57 5.58 -8.42 16.15
CA SER A 57 4.78 -7.30 16.63
C SER A 57 5.14 -6.02 15.87
N ASP A 58 4.11 -5.26 15.53
CA ASP A 58 4.24 -3.88 15.11
C ASP A 58 4.54 -3.05 16.37
N GLY A 59 5.70 -2.40 16.41
CA GLY A 59 6.17 -1.69 17.60
C GLY A 59 5.31 -0.50 17.99
N ALA A 60 4.45 0.00 17.10
CA ALA A 60 3.63 1.18 17.33
C ALA A 60 2.26 0.90 17.95
N ILE A 61 1.66 -0.27 17.66
CA ILE A 61 0.33 -0.64 18.19
C ILE A 61 0.52 -1.75 19.24
N PRO A 62 0.23 -1.46 20.52
CA PRO A 62 0.30 -2.48 21.58
C PRO A 62 -0.57 -3.70 21.26
N GLY A 63 -0.02 -4.90 21.47
CA GLY A 63 -0.74 -6.16 21.22
C GLY A 63 -0.91 -6.53 19.75
N SER A 64 -0.32 -5.77 18.82
CA SER A 64 -0.29 -6.15 17.40
C SER A 64 0.51 -7.43 17.17
N PHE A 65 0.05 -8.24 16.22
CA PHE A 65 0.64 -9.53 15.93
C PHE A 65 0.47 -9.91 14.47
N LYS A 66 1.56 -10.19 13.79
CA LYS A 66 1.57 -10.67 12.40
C LYS A 66 2.30 -12.01 12.32
N PRO A 67 1.62 -13.12 12.03
CA PRO A 67 2.28 -14.42 11.92
C PRO A 67 3.25 -14.41 10.72
N VAL A 68 4.44 -14.97 10.92
CA VAL A 68 5.49 -15.02 9.88
C VAL A 68 6.03 -16.41 9.62
N VAL A 69 5.97 -17.29 10.63
CA VAL A 69 6.41 -18.68 10.50
C VAL A 69 5.36 -19.59 11.12
N TYR A 70 4.99 -20.62 10.38
CA TYR A 70 4.36 -21.81 10.93
C TYR A 70 5.38 -22.93 11.08
N VAL A 71 5.32 -23.63 12.20
CA VAL A 71 6.13 -24.82 12.43
C VAL A 71 5.18 -26.01 12.56
N GLY A 72 5.38 -27.03 11.76
CA GLY A 72 4.60 -28.27 11.83
C GLY A 72 5.49 -29.50 11.85
N GLN A 73 4.87 -30.64 12.10
CA GLN A 73 5.50 -31.95 12.03
C GLN A 73 4.78 -32.82 10.99
N ALA A 74 5.53 -33.63 10.28
CA ALA A 74 4.98 -34.55 9.28
C ALA A 74 5.70 -35.90 9.36
N ARG A 75 4.95 -36.99 9.23
CA ARG A 75 5.50 -38.35 9.34
C ARG A 75 6.30 -38.80 8.11
N ASP A 76 6.07 -38.16 6.97
CA ASP A 76 6.66 -38.44 5.66
C ASP A 76 6.55 -37.20 4.75
N ASP A 77 7.21 -37.24 3.60
CA ASP A 77 7.24 -36.12 2.64
C ASP A 77 5.83 -35.82 2.07
N VAL A 78 4.96 -36.83 1.96
CA VAL A 78 3.56 -36.67 1.49
C VAL A 78 2.74 -35.85 2.48
N ALA A 79 2.86 -36.14 3.78
CA ALA A 79 2.22 -35.38 4.84
C ALA A 79 2.81 -33.95 4.93
N ALA A 80 4.10 -33.78 4.66
CA ALA A 80 4.74 -32.47 4.60
C ALA A 80 4.18 -31.63 3.43
N ASP A 81 3.97 -32.23 2.27
CA ASP A 81 3.36 -31.59 1.10
C ASP A 81 1.89 -31.22 1.34
N GLU A 82 1.12 -32.08 2.02
CA GLU A 82 -0.26 -31.78 2.41
C GLU A 82 -0.34 -30.60 3.40
N LEU A 83 0.57 -30.57 4.39
CA LEU A 83 0.68 -29.44 5.32
C LEU A 83 1.04 -28.16 4.55
N HIS A 84 2.04 -28.22 3.68
CA HIS A 84 2.46 -27.08 2.87
C HIS A 84 1.34 -26.59 1.94
N ARG A 85 0.57 -27.49 1.33
CA ARG A 85 -0.62 -27.16 0.54
C ARG A 85 -1.60 -26.30 1.33
N ARG A 86 -1.90 -26.68 2.58
CA ARG A 86 -2.82 -25.93 3.45
C ARG A 86 -2.25 -24.57 3.86
N VAL A 87 -0.96 -24.50 4.18
CA VAL A 87 -0.29 -23.23 4.52
C VAL A 87 -0.27 -22.27 3.33
N TRP A 88 0.10 -22.76 2.14
CA TRP A 88 0.07 -21.97 0.91
C TRP A 88 -1.35 -21.50 0.58
N THR A 89 -2.35 -22.37 0.79
CA THR A 89 -3.74 -22.02 0.54
C THR A 89 -4.27 -20.94 1.48
N GLN A 90 -3.88 -20.97 2.75
CA GLN A 90 -4.19 -19.89 3.67
C GLN A 90 -3.49 -18.60 3.22
N GLY A 91 -2.24 -18.69 2.76
CA GLY A 91 -1.53 -17.58 2.10
C GLY A 91 -1.28 -16.40 3.04
N VAL A 92 -1.00 -16.67 4.32
CA VAL A 92 -0.74 -15.64 5.34
C VAL A 92 0.74 -15.56 5.71
N VAL A 93 1.38 -16.71 5.95
CA VAL A 93 2.78 -16.74 6.39
C VAL A 93 3.74 -16.96 5.22
N PRO A 94 4.86 -16.23 5.16
CA PRO A 94 5.88 -16.41 4.12
C PRO A 94 6.71 -17.68 4.30
N LEU A 95 6.77 -18.26 5.50
CA LEU A 95 7.64 -19.41 5.80
C LEU A 95 6.89 -20.52 6.54
N LEU A 96 7.16 -21.76 6.13
CA LEU A 96 6.76 -22.98 6.82
C LEU A 96 8.00 -23.79 7.17
N ILE A 97 8.14 -24.18 8.44
CA ILE A 97 9.17 -25.12 8.89
C ILE A 97 8.48 -26.45 9.16
N VAL A 98 8.91 -27.53 8.50
CA VAL A 98 8.37 -28.88 8.69
C VAL A 98 9.45 -29.78 9.25
N VAL A 99 9.16 -30.43 10.39
CA VAL A 99 10.02 -31.46 10.96
C VAL A 99 9.51 -32.83 10.54
N THR A 100 10.36 -33.62 9.91
CA THR A 100 10.08 -35.00 9.48
C THR A 100 11.07 -35.98 10.12
N PRO A 101 10.84 -37.30 10.02
CA PRO A 101 11.85 -38.28 10.43
C PRO A 101 13.19 -38.13 9.68
N GLY A 102 13.16 -37.57 8.46
CA GLY A 102 14.33 -37.32 7.62
C GLY A 102 14.94 -35.93 7.78
N GLY A 103 14.55 -35.17 8.81
CA GLY A 103 15.18 -33.90 9.17
C GLY A 103 14.23 -32.69 9.22
N VAL A 104 14.74 -31.50 8.90
CA VAL A 104 13.98 -30.23 8.88
C VAL A 104 13.94 -29.66 7.47
N GLU A 105 12.77 -29.20 7.05
CA GLU A 105 12.58 -28.47 5.79
C GLU A 105 12.03 -27.07 6.06
N VAL A 106 12.68 -26.06 5.49
CA VAL A 106 12.13 -24.71 5.38
C VAL A 106 11.51 -24.56 4.00
N ARG A 107 10.22 -24.24 3.95
CA ARG A 107 9.43 -24.13 2.72
C ARG A 107 8.89 -22.71 2.55
N ASN A 108 8.72 -22.30 1.29
CA ASN A 108 8.10 -21.04 0.93
C ASN A 108 6.58 -21.10 1.16
N GLY A 109 6.09 -20.39 2.17
CA GLY A 109 4.66 -20.34 2.50
C GLY A 109 3.80 -19.61 1.46
N PHE A 110 4.39 -18.78 0.59
CA PHE A 110 3.69 -18.16 -0.54
C PHE A 110 3.89 -18.88 -1.87
N GLY A 111 4.74 -19.91 -1.91
CA GLY A 111 4.96 -20.75 -3.10
C GLY A 111 4.11 -22.02 -3.06
N PRO A 112 3.53 -22.46 -4.21
CA PRO A 112 2.78 -23.71 -4.27
C PRO A 112 3.68 -24.92 -4.06
N PRO A 113 3.15 -26.05 -3.54
CA PRO A 113 3.93 -27.28 -3.38
C PRO A 113 4.52 -27.79 -4.70
N SER A 114 3.80 -27.64 -5.81
CA SER A 114 4.16 -28.14 -7.15
C SER A 114 5.43 -27.53 -7.75
N ASP A 115 5.90 -26.38 -7.26
CA ASP A 115 7.08 -25.68 -7.79
C ASP A 115 8.41 -26.07 -7.11
N GLY A 116 8.42 -27.08 -6.22
CA GLY A 116 9.63 -27.45 -5.49
C GLY A 116 10.03 -26.41 -4.45
N SER A 117 9.05 -25.96 -3.67
CA SER A 117 9.12 -24.83 -2.72
C SER A 117 9.96 -25.07 -1.45
N VAL A 118 10.83 -26.09 -1.43
CA VAL A 118 11.78 -26.32 -0.34
C VAL A 118 12.94 -25.33 -0.52
N LEU A 119 13.04 -24.37 0.39
CA LEU A 119 14.11 -23.38 0.43
C LEU A 119 15.40 -23.96 1.03
N THR A 120 15.26 -24.84 2.02
CA THR A 120 16.38 -25.48 2.71
C THR A 120 15.93 -26.82 3.29
N ARG A 121 16.76 -27.87 3.15
CA ARG A 121 16.56 -29.18 3.78
C ARG A 121 17.81 -29.54 4.57
N HIS A 122 17.64 -30.03 5.78
CA HIS A 122 18.72 -30.50 6.63
C HIS A 122 18.35 -31.87 7.20
N GLU A 123 19.21 -32.87 7.00
CA GLU A 123 18.88 -34.29 7.23
C GLU A 123 18.92 -34.72 8.71
N ASP A 124 19.65 -33.98 9.55
CA ASP A 124 19.79 -34.27 10.99
C ASP A 124 19.15 -33.17 11.86
N VAL A 125 18.70 -33.53 13.07
CA VAL A 125 18.20 -32.56 14.05
C VAL A 125 18.90 -32.87 15.37
N ASP A 126 20.12 -32.37 15.50
CA ASP A 126 20.85 -32.40 16.77
C ASP A 126 20.35 -31.26 17.69
N ASP A 127 20.72 -31.31 18.98
CA ASP A 127 20.36 -30.27 19.96
C ASP A 127 21.02 -28.89 19.67
N ALA A 128 22.01 -28.83 18.77
CA ALA A 128 22.64 -27.59 18.32
C ALA A 128 21.98 -27.08 17.03
N LEU A 129 21.71 -25.77 16.97
CA LEU A 129 21.18 -25.15 15.75
C LEU A 129 22.20 -25.28 14.61
N HIS A 130 21.80 -25.93 13.51
CA HIS A 130 22.65 -26.00 12.33
C HIS A 130 22.73 -24.63 11.65
N ALA A 131 23.91 -24.26 11.13
CA ALA A 131 24.15 -22.95 10.50
C ALA A 131 23.15 -22.61 9.37
N SER A 132 22.67 -23.63 8.64
CA SER A 132 21.65 -23.45 7.58
C SER A 132 20.27 -23.02 8.08
N LEU A 133 20.01 -23.10 9.39
CA LEU A 133 18.75 -22.71 10.03
C LEU A 133 18.88 -21.42 10.86
N GLU A 134 20.09 -20.89 11.08
CA GLU A 134 20.33 -19.61 11.77
C GLU A 134 19.60 -18.44 11.11
N ASP A 135 19.53 -18.49 9.78
CA ASP A 135 18.82 -17.55 8.93
C ASP A 135 17.34 -17.40 9.29
N VAL A 136 16.68 -18.46 9.77
CA VAL A 136 15.26 -18.42 10.17
C VAL A 136 15.07 -18.28 11.68
N SER A 137 16.11 -17.85 12.41
CA SER A 137 15.97 -17.53 13.83
C SER A 137 15.05 -16.33 14.07
N ALA A 138 14.51 -16.21 15.29
CA ALA A 138 13.70 -15.06 15.72
C ALA A 138 14.42 -13.72 15.47
N ARG A 139 15.75 -13.71 15.64
CA ARG A 139 16.60 -12.52 15.50
C ARG A 139 16.68 -12.06 14.05
N SER A 140 16.86 -12.99 13.12
CA SER A 140 16.95 -12.72 11.68
C SER A 140 15.59 -12.27 11.11
N LEU A 141 14.52 -13.01 11.42
CA LEU A 141 13.16 -12.76 10.91
C LEU A 141 12.61 -11.39 11.28
N THR A 142 13.04 -10.83 12.40
CA THR A 142 12.59 -9.53 12.90
C THR A 142 13.27 -8.34 12.22
N THR A 143 14.10 -8.54 11.20
CA THR A 143 14.82 -7.46 10.50
C THR A 143 14.34 -7.26 9.07
N SER A 144 14.37 -6.02 8.54
CA SER A 144 14.04 -5.79 7.12
C SER A 144 15.07 -6.39 6.15
N ILE A 145 16.35 -6.47 6.56
CA ILE A 145 17.45 -6.99 5.73
C ILE A 145 17.22 -8.44 5.36
N PHE A 146 16.74 -9.27 6.29
CA PHE A 146 16.53 -10.69 6.05
C PHE A 146 15.63 -10.97 4.84
N TRP A 147 14.61 -10.15 4.63
CA TRP A 147 13.57 -10.43 3.63
C TRP A 147 14.03 -10.17 2.20
N LYS A 148 15.01 -9.26 1.99
CA LYS A 148 15.35 -8.69 0.68
C LYS A 148 15.72 -9.74 -0.39
N ASP A 149 16.40 -10.81 0.03
CA ASP A 149 16.91 -11.86 -0.88
C ASP A 149 16.01 -13.11 -0.87
N ARG A 150 14.89 -13.08 -0.14
CA ARG A 150 14.01 -14.24 -0.01
C ARG A 150 13.03 -14.28 -1.18
N LYS A 151 12.84 -15.47 -1.73
CA LYS A 151 11.84 -15.82 -2.77
C LYS A 151 10.40 -15.77 -2.25
N VAL A 152 10.03 -14.67 -1.59
CA VAL A 152 8.72 -14.40 -1.04
C VAL A 152 8.09 -13.38 -1.97
N SER A 153 7.38 -13.83 -3.02
CA SER A 153 6.73 -12.94 -3.98
C SER A 153 5.21 -13.08 -3.95
N ARG A 154 4.53 -11.95 -4.18
CA ARG A 154 3.08 -11.93 -4.37
C ARG A 154 2.64 -12.42 -5.74
N SER A 155 3.54 -12.63 -6.71
CA SER A 155 3.15 -13.26 -7.98
C SER A 155 2.78 -14.73 -7.80
N ASP A 156 3.30 -15.39 -6.75
CA ASP A 156 3.05 -16.80 -6.45
C ASP A 156 1.88 -17.03 -5.48
N THR A 157 1.20 -15.96 -5.06
CA THR A 157 0.04 -16.07 -4.17
C THR A 157 -1.09 -16.87 -4.81
N ILE A 158 -1.85 -17.53 -3.95
CA ILE A 158 -2.97 -18.38 -4.35
C ILE A 158 -3.98 -17.67 -5.26
N ASP A 159 -4.31 -16.40 -5.04
CA ASP A 159 -5.24 -15.66 -5.87
C ASP A 159 -4.72 -15.51 -7.31
N SER A 160 -3.42 -15.25 -7.49
CA SER A 160 -2.80 -15.14 -8.81
C SER A 160 -2.73 -16.47 -9.53
N ARG A 161 -2.36 -17.56 -8.85
CA ARG A 161 -2.35 -18.91 -9.43
C ARG A 161 -3.75 -19.40 -9.77
N LEU A 162 -4.72 -19.20 -8.89
CA LEU A 162 -6.10 -19.63 -9.10
C LEU A 162 -6.77 -18.85 -10.23
N VAL A 163 -6.56 -17.53 -10.33
CA VAL A 163 -7.04 -16.74 -11.49
C VAL A 163 -6.40 -17.21 -12.79
N ALA A 164 -5.09 -17.50 -12.79
CA ALA A 164 -4.41 -18.02 -13.98
C ALA A 164 -4.95 -19.40 -14.39
N ALA A 165 -5.25 -20.28 -13.43
CA ALA A 165 -5.87 -21.58 -13.69
C ALA A 165 -7.28 -21.44 -14.28
N ILE A 166 -8.10 -20.52 -13.73
CA ILE A 166 -9.45 -20.29 -14.23
C ILE A 166 -9.42 -19.67 -15.64
N ASP A 167 -8.52 -18.73 -15.90
CA ASP A 167 -8.31 -18.16 -17.25
C ASP A 167 -7.85 -19.23 -18.26
N GLN A 168 -6.97 -20.14 -17.86
CA GLN A 168 -6.56 -21.26 -18.70
C GLN A 168 -7.72 -22.21 -19.01
N LEU A 169 -8.56 -22.52 -18.01
CA LEU A 169 -9.76 -23.34 -18.18
C LEU A 169 -10.79 -22.65 -19.09
N ASN A 170 -10.96 -21.34 -18.95
CA ASN A 170 -11.81 -20.52 -19.81
C ASN A 170 -11.33 -20.55 -21.27
N ARG A 171 -10.03 -20.31 -21.51
CA ARG A 171 -9.44 -20.38 -22.85
C ARG A 171 -9.59 -21.75 -23.48
N TYR A 172 -9.41 -22.82 -22.70
CA TYR A 172 -9.67 -24.18 -23.17
C TYR A 172 -11.14 -24.38 -23.56
N ALA A 173 -12.07 -23.92 -22.73
CA ALA A 173 -13.50 -23.98 -23.01
C ALA A 173 -13.85 -23.25 -24.32
N CYS A 174 -13.35 -22.03 -24.53
CA CYS A 174 -13.59 -21.27 -25.76
C CYS A 174 -12.96 -21.92 -27.00
N THR A 175 -11.79 -22.57 -26.85
CA THR A 175 -11.14 -23.28 -27.97
C THR A 175 -11.91 -24.54 -28.35
N THR A 176 -12.43 -25.27 -27.36
CA THR A 176 -13.19 -26.52 -27.55
C THR A 176 -14.62 -26.24 -28.01
N TYR A 177 -15.21 -25.15 -27.54
CA TYR A 177 -16.59 -24.73 -27.78
C TYR A 177 -16.60 -23.28 -28.31
N PRO A 178 -16.39 -23.07 -29.62
CA PRO A 178 -16.28 -21.73 -30.21
C PRO A 178 -17.48 -20.81 -29.97
N GLN A 179 -18.68 -21.37 -29.71
CA GLN A 179 -19.86 -20.60 -29.34
C GLN A 179 -19.71 -19.83 -28.01
N LEU A 180 -18.77 -20.25 -27.15
CA LEU A 180 -18.44 -19.57 -25.90
C LEU A 180 -17.34 -18.52 -26.06
N ASP A 181 -16.73 -18.37 -27.25
CA ASP A 181 -15.70 -17.36 -27.53
C ASP A 181 -16.30 -15.96 -27.78
N THR A 182 -17.19 -15.55 -26.88
CA THR A 182 -17.76 -14.21 -26.82
C THR A 182 -17.54 -13.65 -25.43
N ARG A 183 -17.56 -12.32 -25.28
CA ARG A 183 -17.45 -11.67 -23.95
C ARG A 183 -18.42 -12.28 -22.93
N HIS A 184 -19.67 -12.48 -23.34
CA HIS A 184 -20.71 -13.06 -22.50
C HIS A 184 -20.50 -14.57 -22.27
N GLY A 185 -20.10 -15.34 -23.29
CA GLY A 185 -19.78 -16.77 -23.13
C GLY A 185 -18.62 -17.01 -22.16
N ARG A 186 -17.57 -16.18 -22.22
CA ARG A 186 -16.45 -16.22 -21.27
C ARG A 186 -16.90 -15.90 -19.83
N ALA A 187 -17.81 -14.94 -19.66
CA ALA A 187 -18.39 -14.62 -18.35
C ALA A 187 -19.18 -15.81 -17.78
N LEU A 188 -19.98 -16.50 -18.61
CA LEU A 188 -20.71 -17.70 -18.19
C LEU A 188 -19.79 -18.83 -17.72
N VAL A 189 -18.67 -19.06 -18.42
CA VAL A 189 -17.68 -20.07 -18.01
C VAL A 189 -17.03 -19.70 -16.68
N ASN A 190 -16.61 -18.43 -16.50
CA ASN A 190 -16.06 -17.96 -15.23
C ASN A 190 -17.06 -18.09 -14.08
N ALA A 191 -18.33 -17.73 -14.32
CA ALA A 191 -19.41 -17.86 -13.35
C ALA A 191 -19.62 -19.32 -12.92
N LEU A 192 -19.61 -20.26 -13.86
CA LEU A 192 -19.73 -21.68 -13.55
C LEU A 192 -18.54 -22.21 -12.75
N VAL A 193 -17.31 -21.86 -13.14
CA VAL A 193 -16.11 -22.25 -12.41
C VAL A 193 -16.16 -21.69 -10.98
N GLY A 194 -16.57 -20.43 -10.83
CA GLY A 194 -16.78 -19.80 -9.53
C GLY A 194 -17.83 -20.52 -8.67
N LYS A 195 -19.00 -20.86 -9.25
CA LYS A 195 -20.05 -21.65 -8.56
C LYS A 195 -19.56 -23.02 -8.12
N LEU A 196 -18.76 -23.72 -8.93
CA LEU A 196 -18.22 -25.04 -8.57
C LEU A 196 -17.14 -24.96 -7.48
N ILE A 197 -16.20 -23.99 -7.58
CA ILE A 197 -15.24 -23.71 -6.50
C ILE A 197 -15.99 -23.45 -5.19
N TYR A 198 -17.04 -22.65 -5.26
CA TYR A 198 -17.85 -22.33 -4.11
C TYR A 198 -18.54 -23.54 -3.49
N LEU A 199 -19.18 -24.39 -4.30
CA LEU A 199 -19.73 -25.67 -3.85
C LEU A 199 -18.68 -26.49 -3.08
N PHE A 200 -17.46 -26.59 -3.61
CA PHE A 200 -16.39 -27.34 -2.96
C PHE A 200 -15.87 -26.69 -1.67
N VAL A 201 -15.89 -25.37 -1.57
CA VAL A 201 -15.58 -24.66 -0.31
C VAL A 201 -16.60 -25.01 0.77
N LEU A 202 -17.90 -25.02 0.44
CA LEU A 202 -18.95 -25.36 1.40
C LEU A 202 -18.85 -26.83 1.84
N ILE A 203 -18.53 -27.74 0.92
CA ILE A 203 -18.32 -29.16 1.21
C ILE A 203 -17.07 -29.37 2.08
N ASP A 204 -15.91 -28.84 1.67
CA ASP A 204 -14.63 -29.09 2.35
C ASP A 204 -14.57 -28.45 3.75
N ARG A 205 -15.36 -27.39 3.99
CA ARG A 205 -15.54 -26.80 5.32
C ARG A 205 -16.57 -27.52 6.18
N GLY A 206 -17.27 -28.53 5.63
CA GLY A 206 -18.32 -29.27 6.34
C GLY A 206 -19.61 -28.46 6.57
N LEU A 207 -19.80 -27.36 5.83
CA LEU A 207 -21.03 -26.57 5.89
C LEU A 207 -22.16 -27.31 5.18
N ILE A 208 -21.84 -28.03 4.10
CA ILE A 208 -22.76 -28.94 3.42
C ILE A 208 -22.22 -30.36 3.51
N ASP A 209 -23.06 -31.29 3.97
CA ASP A 209 -22.75 -32.72 4.01
C ASP A 209 -23.39 -33.48 2.83
N GLU A 210 -22.95 -34.71 2.64
CA GLU A 210 -23.45 -35.58 1.57
C GLU A 210 -24.95 -35.83 1.70
N GLN A 211 -25.46 -35.94 2.94
CA GLN A 211 -26.85 -36.23 3.19
C GLN A 211 -27.74 -35.07 2.70
N TRP A 212 -27.37 -33.83 3.02
CA TRP A 212 -28.08 -32.65 2.55
C TRP A 212 -28.09 -32.55 1.03
N LEU A 213 -26.95 -32.79 0.37
CA LEU A 213 -26.88 -32.78 -1.11
C LEU A 213 -27.76 -33.86 -1.72
N ARG A 214 -27.75 -35.08 -1.17
CA ARG A 214 -28.64 -36.15 -1.62
C ARG A 214 -30.11 -35.74 -1.45
N ASP A 215 -30.49 -35.19 -0.31
CA ASP A 215 -31.88 -34.81 -0.02
C ASP A 215 -32.39 -33.73 -0.98
N VAL A 216 -31.58 -32.69 -1.21
CA VAL A 216 -31.87 -31.62 -2.18
C VAL A 216 -32.02 -32.17 -3.59
N ILE A 217 -31.06 -32.98 -4.04
CA ILE A 217 -31.03 -33.48 -5.42
C ILE A 217 -32.20 -34.44 -5.68
N LEU A 218 -32.54 -35.29 -4.70
CA LEU A 218 -33.72 -36.15 -4.76
C LEU A 218 -35.01 -35.33 -4.79
N ALA A 219 -35.11 -34.26 -3.99
CA ALA A 219 -36.27 -33.36 -3.98
C ALA A 219 -36.48 -32.66 -5.34
N SER A 220 -35.40 -32.41 -6.09
CA SER A 220 -35.45 -31.87 -7.46
C SER A 220 -35.82 -32.91 -8.54
N GLY A 221 -36.09 -34.18 -8.17
CA GLY A 221 -36.49 -35.23 -9.10
C GLY A 221 -35.34 -35.93 -9.84
N CYS A 222 -34.09 -35.66 -9.46
CA CYS A 222 -32.91 -36.31 -10.02
C CYS A 222 -32.64 -37.68 -9.36
N LYS A 223 -31.96 -38.60 -10.07
CA LYS A 223 -31.61 -39.92 -9.54
C LYS A 223 -30.33 -39.81 -8.72
N GLY A 224 -30.44 -39.93 -7.40
CA GLY A 224 -29.41 -39.59 -6.40
C GLY A 224 -27.93 -39.92 -6.73
N VAL A 225 -27.06 -39.07 -6.19
CA VAL A 225 -25.61 -38.99 -6.45
C VAL A 225 -24.80 -40.04 -5.67
N ARG A 226 -23.65 -40.45 -6.22
CA ARG A 226 -22.53 -41.05 -5.46
C ARG A 226 -21.47 -39.98 -5.21
N PHE A 227 -21.41 -39.42 -4.00
CA PHE A 227 -20.25 -38.64 -3.60
C PHE A 227 -19.12 -39.61 -3.27
N ALA A 228 -18.02 -39.53 -4.00
CA ALA A 228 -16.79 -40.13 -3.53
C ALA A 228 -16.17 -39.19 -2.48
N ASP A 229 -15.91 -39.72 -1.30
CA ASP A 229 -15.29 -38.99 -0.19
C ASP A 229 -13.97 -38.34 -0.66
N ALA A 230 -13.90 -37.02 -0.53
CA ALA A 230 -12.82 -36.19 -1.04
C ALA A 230 -11.47 -36.45 -0.38
N ALA A 231 -11.47 -37.13 0.78
CA ALA A 231 -10.26 -37.57 1.45
C ALA A 231 -9.61 -38.79 0.78
N SER A 232 -10.37 -39.57 -0.01
CA SER A 232 -9.95 -40.92 -0.43
C SER A 232 -9.32 -40.99 -1.81
N HIS A 233 -9.57 -40.04 -2.72
CA HIS A 233 -9.32 -40.24 -4.16
C HIS A 233 -8.66 -39.06 -4.91
N ARG A 234 -8.06 -38.07 -4.22
CA ARG A 234 -7.33 -36.98 -4.91
C ARG A 234 -6.12 -37.56 -5.66
N GLY A 235 -6.06 -37.30 -6.97
CA GLY A 235 -5.00 -37.80 -7.86
C GLY A 235 -5.30 -39.14 -8.55
N VAL A 236 -6.45 -39.77 -8.28
CA VAL A 236 -6.88 -40.99 -8.99
C VAL A 236 -7.40 -40.60 -10.38
N ARG A 237 -6.61 -40.87 -11.43
CA ARG A 237 -6.93 -40.56 -12.85
C ARG A 237 -7.99 -41.48 -13.48
N SER A 238 -8.64 -42.35 -12.69
CA SER A 238 -9.58 -43.37 -13.17
C SER A 238 -10.80 -43.48 -12.26
N ASN A 239 -11.99 -43.69 -12.83
CA ASN A 239 -13.26 -43.91 -12.12
C ASN A 239 -13.87 -42.65 -11.45
N TYR A 240 -14.00 -41.56 -12.20
CA TYR A 240 -14.69 -40.34 -11.75
C TYR A 240 -16.17 -40.63 -11.47
N PRO A 241 -16.73 -40.27 -10.30
CA PRO A 241 -18.17 -40.25 -10.13
C PRO A 241 -18.79 -39.23 -11.10
N GLU A 242 -19.73 -39.66 -11.93
CA GLU A 242 -20.46 -38.78 -12.84
C GLU A 242 -21.45 -37.94 -12.03
N PHE A 243 -21.22 -36.63 -12.00
CA PHE A 243 -22.19 -35.64 -11.54
C PHE A 243 -22.90 -35.11 -12.78
N SER A 244 -24.20 -35.41 -12.93
CA SER A 244 -24.95 -34.97 -14.11
C SER A 244 -25.21 -33.46 -14.06
N PRO A 245 -25.36 -32.78 -15.21
CA PRO A 245 -25.64 -31.35 -15.25
C PRO A 245 -26.86 -30.93 -14.41
N ASP A 246 -27.93 -31.72 -14.45
CA ASP A 246 -29.16 -31.42 -13.72
C ASP A 246 -28.94 -31.45 -12.20
N GLU A 247 -28.14 -32.41 -11.72
CA GLU A 247 -27.77 -32.50 -10.31
C GLU A 247 -26.87 -31.34 -9.86
N VAL A 248 -25.95 -30.90 -10.73
CA VAL A 248 -25.11 -29.72 -10.47
C VAL A 248 -26.00 -28.49 -10.32
N TRP A 249 -26.94 -28.26 -11.23
CA TRP A 249 -27.84 -27.11 -11.15
C TRP A 249 -28.77 -27.18 -9.93
N ALA A 250 -29.31 -28.35 -9.61
CA ALA A 250 -30.13 -28.56 -8.42
C ALA A 250 -29.36 -28.21 -7.12
N ALA A 251 -28.11 -28.67 -7.01
CA ALA A 251 -27.26 -28.35 -5.87
C ALA A 251 -26.99 -26.84 -5.78
N LEU A 252 -26.63 -26.20 -6.90
CA LEU A 252 -26.33 -24.77 -6.94
C LEU A 252 -27.54 -23.90 -6.60
N ASP A 253 -28.73 -24.26 -7.08
CA ASP A 253 -29.96 -23.51 -6.81
C ASP A 253 -30.40 -23.62 -5.35
N ALA A 254 -30.23 -24.80 -4.74
CA ALA A 254 -30.51 -24.98 -3.32
C ALA A 254 -29.54 -24.19 -2.43
N ILE A 255 -28.27 -24.11 -2.82
CA ILE A 255 -27.27 -23.29 -2.14
C ILE A 255 -27.63 -21.82 -2.23
N ASP A 256 -27.93 -21.32 -3.43
CA ASP A 256 -28.34 -19.92 -3.64
C ASP A 256 -29.61 -19.59 -2.81
N GLY A 257 -30.57 -20.52 -2.74
CA GLY A 257 -31.78 -20.39 -1.93
C GLY A 257 -31.51 -20.38 -0.41
N ALA A 258 -30.55 -21.17 0.06
CA ALA A 258 -30.14 -21.22 1.46
C ALA A 258 -29.41 -19.95 1.91
N ILE A 259 -28.72 -19.27 0.98
CA ILE A 259 -27.73 -18.23 1.31
C ILE A 259 -28.24 -16.79 1.10
N ASN A 260 -29.54 -16.63 0.83
CA ASN A 260 -30.20 -15.32 0.64
C ASN A 260 -29.45 -14.40 -0.33
N GLY A 261 -28.75 -14.99 -1.30
CA GLY A 261 -27.91 -14.30 -2.25
C GLY A 261 -27.32 -15.28 -3.25
N CYS A 262 -27.19 -14.84 -4.49
CA CYS A 262 -26.58 -15.63 -5.57
C CYS A 262 -25.15 -15.14 -5.79
N VAL A 263 -24.17 -16.01 -5.57
CA VAL A 263 -22.78 -15.77 -5.98
C VAL A 263 -22.62 -16.32 -7.39
N PHE A 264 -22.10 -15.50 -8.32
CA PHE A 264 -21.99 -15.81 -9.75
C PHE A 264 -23.33 -16.13 -10.42
N PRO A 265 -24.26 -15.17 -10.58
CA PRO A 265 -25.55 -15.45 -11.16
C PRO A 265 -25.43 -15.96 -12.60
N ILE A 266 -26.06 -17.10 -12.86
CA ILE A 266 -26.26 -17.66 -14.20
C ILE A 266 -27.77 -17.76 -14.38
N ALA A 267 -28.33 -16.97 -15.30
CA ALA A 267 -29.77 -17.00 -15.51
C ALA A 267 -30.19 -18.40 -16.00
N GLU A 268 -31.36 -18.86 -15.58
CA GLU A 268 -31.88 -20.17 -16.00
C GLU A 268 -31.96 -20.29 -17.53
N THR A 269 -32.26 -19.18 -18.21
CA THR A 269 -32.28 -19.07 -19.67
C THR A 269 -30.90 -19.17 -20.33
N GLU A 270 -29.82 -19.00 -19.58
CA GLU A 270 -28.44 -19.06 -20.05
C GLU A 270 -27.78 -20.42 -19.81
N ARG A 271 -28.28 -21.21 -18.85
CA ARG A 271 -27.75 -22.56 -18.54
C ARG A 271 -27.67 -23.47 -19.78
N PRO A 272 -28.65 -23.50 -20.71
CA PRO A 272 -28.57 -24.34 -21.92
C PRO A 272 -27.45 -23.95 -22.89
N ARG A 273 -26.84 -22.76 -22.73
CA ARG A 273 -25.69 -22.33 -23.54
C ARG A 273 -24.39 -23.01 -23.12
N ILE A 274 -24.35 -23.59 -21.92
CA ILE A 274 -23.17 -24.26 -21.38
C ILE A 274 -23.27 -25.76 -21.71
N PRO A 275 -22.34 -26.33 -22.48
CA PRO A 275 -22.36 -27.76 -22.82
C PRO A 275 -22.24 -28.64 -21.57
N SER A 276 -23.01 -29.72 -21.51
CA SER A 276 -22.99 -30.70 -20.41
C SER A 276 -21.61 -31.30 -20.18
N GLU A 277 -20.90 -31.61 -21.26
CA GLU A 277 -19.54 -32.16 -21.23
C GLU A 277 -18.54 -31.16 -20.62
N LEU A 278 -18.77 -29.86 -20.81
CA LEU A 278 -17.94 -28.81 -20.22
C LEU A 278 -18.15 -28.72 -18.71
N ILE A 279 -19.39 -28.84 -18.23
CA ILE A 279 -19.69 -28.86 -16.78
C ILE A 279 -18.94 -30.00 -16.09
N GLN A 280 -19.03 -31.20 -16.67
CA GLN A 280 -18.34 -32.38 -16.16
C GLN A 280 -16.81 -32.24 -16.22
N PHE A 281 -16.28 -31.68 -17.31
CA PHE A 281 -14.85 -31.42 -17.45
C PHE A 281 -14.34 -30.44 -16.39
N ILE A 282 -15.02 -29.31 -16.18
CA ILE A 282 -14.66 -28.34 -15.14
C ILE A 282 -14.67 -29.02 -13.76
N HIS A 283 -15.70 -29.83 -13.46
CA HIS A 283 -15.77 -30.60 -12.22
C HIS A 283 -14.55 -31.51 -12.02
N ARG A 284 -14.14 -32.26 -13.06
CA ARG A 284 -12.98 -33.15 -13.02
C ARG A 284 -11.65 -32.39 -12.92
N VAL A 285 -11.49 -31.27 -13.62
CA VAL A 285 -10.28 -30.42 -13.53
C VAL A 285 -10.13 -29.83 -12.14
N VAL A 286 -11.19 -29.24 -11.58
CA VAL A 286 -11.15 -28.54 -10.29
C VAL A 286 -10.97 -29.51 -9.12
N ARG A 287 -11.61 -30.70 -9.17
CA ARG A 287 -11.68 -31.61 -8.03
C ARG A 287 -10.81 -32.86 -8.13
N TRP A 288 -10.60 -33.37 -9.35
CA TRP A 288 -10.00 -34.68 -9.60
C TRP A 288 -8.66 -34.63 -10.31
N GLY A 289 -8.21 -33.44 -10.71
CA GLY A 289 -6.89 -33.23 -11.28
C GLY A 289 -6.75 -33.64 -12.74
N GLU A 290 -7.84 -33.68 -13.51
CA GLU A 290 -7.78 -33.84 -14.95
C GLU A 290 -6.91 -32.74 -15.58
N GLU A 291 -6.07 -33.12 -16.54
CA GLU A 291 -5.12 -32.21 -17.17
C GLU A 291 -5.77 -31.41 -18.31
N VAL A 292 -5.46 -30.12 -18.37
CA VAL A 292 -5.83 -29.24 -19.48
C VAL A 292 -4.64 -29.14 -20.41
N ALA A 293 -4.78 -29.61 -21.65
CA ALA A 293 -3.70 -29.63 -22.64
C ALA A 293 -2.39 -30.29 -22.15
N GLY A 294 -2.52 -31.42 -21.42
CA GLY A 294 -1.38 -32.19 -20.90
C GLY A 294 -0.68 -31.56 -19.69
N ARG A 295 -1.32 -30.58 -19.03
CA ARG A 295 -0.82 -29.95 -17.81
C ARG A 295 -1.89 -29.94 -16.74
N GLN A 296 -1.52 -30.31 -15.52
CA GLN A 296 -2.41 -30.16 -14.38
C GLN A 296 -2.44 -28.69 -13.94
N LEU A 297 -3.65 -28.16 -13.78
CA LEU A 297 -3.85 -26.80 -13.29
C LEU A 297 -3.69 -26.75 -11.76
N SER A 298 -3.40 -25.57 -11.22
CA SER A 298 -3.10 -25.37 -9.79
C SER A 298 -4.30 -25.57 -8.85
N PHE A 299 -5.47 -25.99 -9.33
CA PHE A 299 -6.63 -26.29 -8.47
C PHE A 299 -6.30 -27.38 -7.43
N LEU A 300 -5.42 -28.34 -7.75
CA LEU A 300 -5.01 -29.37 -6.80
C LEU A 300 -4.04 -28.90 -5.72
N ASP A 301 -3.33 -27.79 -5.97
CA ASP A 301 -2.50 -27.17 -4.96
C ASP A 301 -3.37 -26.42 -3.91
N VAL A 302 -4.68 -26.28 -4.16
CA VAL A 302 -5.60 -25.54 -3.28
C VAL A 302 -6.33 -26.48 -2.31
N SER A 303 -6.30 -26.14 -1.02
CA SER A 303 -7.15 -26.73 0.00
C SER A 303 -8.39 -25.85 0.27
N PHE A 304 -9.55 -26.21 -0.29
CA PHE A 304 -10.79 -25.44 -0.11
C PHE A 304 -11.25 -25.34 1.34
N GLN A 305 -10.81 -26.24 2.22
CA GLN A 305 -11.06 -26.19 3.66
C GLN A 305 -10.47 -24.92 4.33
N VAL A 306 -9.28 -24.49 3.91
CA VAL A 306 -8.55 -23.34 4.51
C VAL A 306 -8.41 -22.16 3.56
N LEU A 307 -9.06 -22.22 2.39
CA LEU A 307 -9.09 -21.15 1.40
C LEU A 307 -9.75 -19.92 2.02
N ARG A 308 -9.03 -18.82 2.18
CA ARG A 308 -9.57 -17.61 2.80
C ARG A 308 -10.66 -16.93 1.96
N THR A 309 -11.61 -16.32 2.65
CA THR A 309 -12.68 -15.52 2.04
C THR A 309 -12.10 -14.38 1.19
N GLU A 310 -11.01 -13.73 1.62
CA GLU A 310 -10.32 -12.68 0.87
C GLU A 310 -9.87 -13.15 -0.51
N THR A 311 -9.37 -14.38 -0.59
CA THR A 311 -8.91 -14.98 -1.84
C THR A 311 -10.08 -15.14 -2.81
N ILE A 312 -11.23 -15.57 -2.31
CA ILE A 312 -12.45 -15.71 -3.12
C ILE A 312 -12.90 -14.33 -3.63
N SER A 313 -12.92 -13.30 -2.76
CA SER A 313 -13.25 -11.93 -3.13
C SER A 313 -12.27 -11.35 -4.16
N ALA A 314 -10.97 -11.64 -4.03
CA ALA A 314 -9.93 -11.20 -4.96
C ALA A 314 -10.07 -11.82 -6.35
N ILE A 315 -10.35 -13.12 -6.41
CA ILE A 315 -10.61 -13.86 -7.65
C ILE A 315 -11.81 -13.26 -8.37
N TYR A 316 -12.88 -12.98 -7.61
CA TYR A 316 -14.08 -12.37 -8.14
C TYR A 316 -13.83 -11.00 -8.77
N GLU A 317 -13.13 -10.12 -8.06
CA GLU A 317 -12.88 -8.78 -8.58
C GLU A 317 -12.05 -8.84 -9.87
N ARG A 318 -11.14 -9.80 -9.98
CA ARG A 318 -10.39 -10.04 -11.22
C ARG A 318 -11.29 -10.55 -12.36
N PHE A 319 -12.33 -11.32 -12.10
CA PHE A 319 -13.31 -11.70 -13.13
C PHE A 319 -14.15 -10.54 -13.61
N LEU A 320 -14.68 -9.73 -12.67
CA LEU A 320 -15.40 -8.51 -13.05
C LEU A 320 -14.53 -7.61 -13.94
N ARG A 321 -13.22 -7.51 -13.67
CA ARG A 321 -12.27 -6.77 -14.54
C ARG A 321 -12.17 -7.34 -15.95
N LEU A 322 -12.04 -8.65 -16.07
CA LEU A 322 -11.91 -9.32 -17.36
C LEU A 322 -13.20 -9.21 -18.18
N GLU A 323 -14.34 -9.28 -17.49
CA GLU A 323 -15.66 -9.13 -18.08
C GLU A 323 -15.94 -7.69 -18.47
N ASP A 324 -15.48 -6.69 -17.71
CA ASP A 324 -15.80 -5.28 -17.95
C ASP A 324 -14.74 -4.47 -18.69
N GLY A 325 -13.54 -5.01 -18.91
CA GLY A 325 -12.49 -4.65 -19.89
C GLY A 325 -11.95 -3.20 -19.89
N ASP A 326 -12.87 -2.24 -19.95
CA ASP A 326 -12.68 -0.79 -20.00
C ASP A 326 -13.50 -0.02 -18.94
N ALA A 327 -14.58 -0.60 -18.38
CA ALA A 327 -15.48 0.11 -17.47
C ALA A 327 -14.87 0.35 -16.07
N GLN A 328 -14.13 -0.61 -15.50
CA GLN A 328 -13.57 -0.42 -14.15
C GLN A 328 -12.40 0.59 -14.11
N ARG A 329 -11.61 0.71 -15.19
CA ARG A 329 -10.67 1.84 -15.36
C ARG A 329 -11.40 3.17 -15.49
N ALA A 330 -12.63 3.19 -16.01
CA ALA A 330 -13.48 4.37 -16.05
C ALA A 330 -14.14 4.65 -14.69
N GLU A 331 -14.36 3.64 -13.83
CA GLU A 331 -14.92 3.78 -12.48
C GLU A 331 -13.87 4.10 -11.41
N GLY A 332 -12.58 3.90 -11.69
CA GLY A 332 -11.48 4.28 -10.80
C GLY A 332 -11.42 3.48 -9.49
N ALA A 333 -12.07 2.31 -9.47
CA ALA A 333 -12.09 1.38 -8.35
C ALA A 333 -10.87 0.43 -8.44
N PHE A 334 -10.12 0.32 -7.34
CA PHE A 334 -8.98 -0.58 -7.22
C PHE A 334 -9.18 -1.54 -6.04
N TYR A 335 -9.04 -2.85 -6.28
CA TYR A 335 -8.96 -3.88 -5.25
C TYR A 335 -7.95 -3.46 -4.18
N THR A 336 -8.42 -3.37 -2.94
CA THR A 336 -7.59 -3.03 -1.80
C THR A 336 -6.98 -4.31 -1.24
N PRO A 337 -5.63 -4.44 -1.18
CA PRO A 337 -5.00 -5.60 -0.57
C PRO A 337 -5.47 -5.83 0.88
N PRO A 338 -5.73 -7.07 1.32
CA PRO A 338 -6.19 -7.34 2.68
C PRO A 338 -5.30 -6.75 3.77
N TYR A 339 -3.96 -6.86 3.64
CA TYR A 339 -3.03 -6.28 4.61
C TYR A 339 -3.17 -4.75 4.76
N LEU A 340 -3.62 -4.06 3.70
CA LEU A 340 -3.81 -2.61 3.70
C LEU A 340 -5.14 -2.26 4.35
N ALA A 341 -6.20 -3.03 4.08
CA ALA A 341 -7.47 -2.89 4.79
C ALA A 341 -7.26 -3.12 6.30
N ASP A 342 -6.59 -4.21 6.69
CA ASP A 342 -6.28 -4.52 8.10
C ASP A 342 -5.46 -3.41 8.76
N PHE A 343 -4.49 -2.82 8.04
CA PHE A 343 -3.72 -1.68 8.52
C PHE A 343 -4.59 -0.44 8.83
N VAL A 344 -5.60 -0.17 8.01
CA VAL A 344 -6.56 0.94 8.22
C VAL A 344 -7.50 0.62 9.38
N VAL A 345 -8.08 -0.59 9.41
CA VAL A 345 -8.98 -1.06 10.46
C VAL A 345 -8.29 -1.04 11.81
N ALA A 346 -7.06 -1.55 11.93
CA ALA A 346 -6.29 -1.53 13.17
C ALA A 346 -6.06 -0.12 13.72
N ARG A 347 -5.78 0.85 12.84
CA ARG A 347 -5.62 2.25 13.25
C ARG A 347 -6.94 2.91 13.63
N ALA A 348 -8.03 2.60 12.94
CA ALA A 348 -9.35 3.11 13.29
C ALA A 348 -9.80 2.56 14.66
N ASP A 349 -9.63 1.25 14.86
CA ASP A 349 -9.94 0.52 16.09
C ASP A 349 -9.11 1.05 17.29
N ALA A 350 -7.86 1.45 17.06
CA ALA A 350 -7.03 2.10 18.07
C ALA A 350 -7.53 3.51 18.47
N GLN A 351 -8.35 4.18 17.65
CA GLN A 351 -8.97 5.47 18.01
C GLN A 351 -10.29 5.29 18.76
N ARG A 352 -11.08 4.29 18.35
CA ARG A 352 -12.33 3.89 18.98
C ARG A 352 -12.50 2.37 18.78
N PRO A 353 -12.50 1.55 19.84
CA PRO A 353 -12.67 0.12 19.69
C PRO A 353 -13.99 -0.25 19.00
N MET A 354 -13.90 -1.16 18.02
CA MET A 354 -15.06 -1.76 17.34
C MET A 354 -15.71 -2.85 18.20
N GLU A 355 -16.88 -2.56 18.76
CA GLU A 355 -17.61 -3.41 19.70
C GLU A 355 -19.03 -3.71 19.19
N ALA A 356 -19.81 -4.50 19.93
CA ALA A 356 -21.19 -4.86 19.56
C ALA A 356 -22.15 -3.66 19.37
N THR A 357 -21.79 -2.47 19.86
CA THR A 357 -22.54 -1.22 19.69
C THR A 357 -22.06 -0.37 18.50
N SER A 358 -20.97 -0.80 17.85
CA SER A 358 -20.39 -0.08 16.72
C SER A 358 -21.23 -0.26 15.47
N ARG A 359 -21.47 0.82 14.74
CA ARG A 359 -22.00 0.82 13.39
C ARG A 359 -20.90 1.25 12.42
N VAL A 360 -20.46 0.33 11.57
CA VAL A 360 -19.36 0.50 10.61
C VAL A 360 -19.95 0.57 9.21
N VAL A 361 -19.59 1.60 8.45
CA VAL A 361 -20.00 1.74 7.04
C VAL A 361 -18.80 1.90 6.11
N ASP A 362 -18.90 1.29 4.93
CA ASP A 362 -18.07 1.60 3.77
C ASP A 362 -18.97 2.13 2.63
N ALA A 363 -18.77 3.39 2.27
CA ALA A 363 -19.57 4.08 1.26
C ALA A 363 -19.17 3.74 -0.19
N ALA A 364 -18.10 2.98 -0.39
CA ALA A 364 -17.67 2.44 -1.68
C ALA A 364 -17.18 1.00 -1.46
N ALA A 365 -18.07 0.17 -0.94
CA ALA A 365 -17.73 -1.11 -0.29
C ALA A 365 -17.01 -2.10 -1.22
N GLY A 366 -17.22 -2.02 -2.54
CA GLY A 366 -16.65 -2.96 -3.49
C GLY A 366 -16.95 -4.40 -3.10
N SER A 367 -15.91 -5.23 -3.03
CA SER A 367 -16.00 -6.62 -2.59
C SER A 367 -16.08 -6.82 -1.06
N GLY A 368 -16.09 -5.73 -0.27
CA GLY A 368 -16.36 -5.76 1.17
C GLY A 368 -15.15 -5.94 2.09
N VAL A 369 -13.91 -5.78 1.60
CA VAL A 369 -12.70 -6.10 2.38
C VAL A 369 -12.59 -5.33 3.72
N PHE A 370 -12.99 -4.06 3.77
CA PHE A 370 -13.01 -3.27 5.01
C PHE A 370 -14.09 -3.77 5.98
N LEU A 371 -15.27 -4.08 5.46
CA LEU A 371 -16.40 -4.56 6.26
C LEU A 371 -16.13 -5.95 6.84
N VAL A 372 -15.50 -6.83 6.06
CA VAL A 372 -15.02 -8.14 6.52
C VAL A 372 -14.00 -7.97 7.65
N SER A 373 -12.98 -7.13 7.45
CA SER A 373 -11.94 -6.89 8.47
C SER A 373 -12.52 -6.27 9.76
N ALA A 374 -13.43 -5.30 9.63
CA ALA A 374 -14.13 -4.71 10.78
C ALA A 374 -15.04 -5.72 11.49
N TYR A 375 -15.78 -6.55 10.74
CA TYR A 375 -16.62 -7.58 11.33
C TYR A 375 -15.81 -8.62 12.10
N ARG A 376 -14.64 -9.04 11.59
CA ARG A 376 -13.72 -9.90 12.35
C ARG A 376 -13.31 -9.25 13.67
N ARG A 377 -12.91 -7.97 13.65
CA ARG A 377 -12.51 -7.25 14.86
C ARG A 377 -13.62 -7.22 15.91
N ILE A 378 -14.87 -7.02 15.49
CA ILE A 378 -16.05 -7.06 16.37
C ILE A 378 -16.26 -8.46 16.92
N MET A 379 -16.22 -9.49 16.06
CA MET A 379 -16.36 -10.90 16.46
C MET A 379 -15.28 -11.30 17.48
N GLU A 380 -14.02 -10.99 17.20
CA GLU A 380 -12.88 -11.32 18.07
C GLU A 380 -13.01 -10.65 19.44
N ARG A 381 -13.44 -9.39 19.48
CA ARG A 381 -13.65 -8.66 20.73
C ARG A 381 -14.89 -9.11 21.52
N CYS A 382 -15.94 -9.53 20.81
CA CYS A 382 -17.19 -9.99 21.40
C CYS A 382 -17.22 -11.52 21.60
N ALA A 383 -16.07 -12.19 21.49
CA ALA A 383 -16.00 -13.64 21.61
C ALA A 383 -16.52 -14.09 22.99
N PRO A 384 -17.45 -15.05 23.04
CA PRO A 384 -17.93 -15.59 24.31
C PRO A 384 -16.84 -16.44 24.98
N PRO A 385 -16.96 -16.75 26.28
CA PRO A 385 -16.07 -17.71 26.94
C PRO A 385 -16.05 -19.05 26.20
N GLY A 386 -14.85 -19.54 25.86
CA GLY A 386 -14.68 -20.74 25.05
C GLY A 386 -14.74 -20.51 23.53
N GLY A 387 -14.92 -19.26 23.08
CA GLY A 387 -14.87 -18.88 21.67
C GLY A 387 -16.18 -19.07 20.92
N TRP A 388 -16.18 -18.64 19.66
CA TRP A 388 -17.34 -18.80 18.77
C TRP A 388 -17.57 -20.27 18.43
N GLY A 389 -18.83 -20.61 18.20
CA GLY A 389 -19.24 -21.97 17.86
C GLY A 389 -20.71 -22.02 17.45
N PRO A 390 -21.25 -23.21 17.11
CA PRO A 390 -22.58 -23.37 16.56
C PRO A 390 -23.71 -22.73 17.38
N THR A 391 -23.62 -22.78 18.71
CA THR A 391 -24.60 -22.20 19.64
C THR A 391 -24.67 -20.67 19.59
N HIS A 392 -23.66 -20.02 19.03
CA HIS A 392 -23.53 -18.57 18.97
C HIS A 392 -23.96 -17.97 17.62
N ALA A 393 -24.52 -18.79 16.73
CA ALA A 393 -25.03 -18.40 15.42
C ALA A 393 -25.90 -17.13 15.45
N ASN A 394 -26.85 -17.05 16.39
CA ASN A 394 -27.73 -15.88 16.52
C ASN A 394 -26.96 -14.63 16.94
N ALA A 395 -26.03 -14.74 17.88
CA ALA A 395 -25.24 -13.60 18.31
C ALA A 395 -24.37 -13.07 17.17
N ALA A 396 -23.71 -13.96 16.42
CA ALA A 396 -22.93 -13.58 15.24
C ALA A 396 -23.80 -12.90 14.17
N ARG A 397 -24.99 -13.45 13.89
CA ARG A 397 -25.98 -12.87 12.99
C ARG A 397 -26.39 -11.45 13.40
N HIS A 398 -26.64 -11.21 14.69
CA HIS A 398 -26.98 -9.88 15.19
C HIS A 398 -25.82 -8.90 15.04
N LEU A 399 -24.59 -9.30 15.38
CA LEU A 399 -23.41 -8.47 15.14
C LEU A 399 -23.27 -8.09 13.67
N LEU A 400 -23.47 -9.05 12.76
CA LEU A 400 -23.40 -8.79 11.32
C LEU A 400 -24.47 -7.79 10.86
N ARG A 401 -25.74 -7.98 11.25
CA ARG A 401 -26.87 -7.13 10.84
C ARG A 401 -26.84 -5.75 11.49
N ASP A 402 -26.45 -5.67 12.75
CA ASP A 402 -26.60 -4.45 13.53
C ASP A 402 -25.34 -3.58 13.48
N CYS A 403 -24.17 -4.17 13.16
CA CYS A 403 -22.89 -3.45 13.13
C CYS A 403 -22.37 -3.13 11.72
N ILE A 404 -22.73 -3.89 10.68
CA ILE A 404 -22.05 -3.83 9.37
C ILE A 404 -22.97 -3.28 8.27
N PHE A 405 -22.50 -2.22 7.61
CA PHE A 405 -23.24 -1.51 6.57
C PHE A 405 -22.32 -1.17 5.39
N GLY A 406 -22.87 -1.12 4.19
CA GLY A 406 -22.11 -0.85 2.98
C GLY A 406 -22.97 -0.24 1.88
N ILE A 407 -22.35 0.58 1.04
CA ILE A 407 -22.98 1.12 -0.16
C ILE A 407 -22.07 0.80 -1.34
N GLU A 408 -22.64 0.21 -2.37
CA GLU A 408 -21.92 -0.16 -3.59
C GLU A 408 -22.80 0.08 -4.81
N LYS A 409 -22.27 0.68 -5.88
CA LYS A 409 -23.03 0.97 -7.10
C LYS A 409 -23.19 -0.27 -7.97
N ASN A 410 -22.20 -1.15 -7.98
CA ASN A 410 -22.18 -2.36 -8.78
C ASN A 410 -22.87 -3.51 -8.02
N ALA A 411 -24.03 -3.97 -8.53
CA ALA A 411 -24.80 -5.05 -7.92
C ALA A 411 -24.00 -6.35 -7.72
N GLN A 412 -23.11 -6.66 -8.65
CA GLN A 412 -22.27 -7.85 -8.61
C GLN A 412 -21.21 -7.72 -7.49
N ALA A 413 -20.56 -6.57 -7.36
CA ALA A 413 -19.64 -6.31 -6.23
C ALA A 413 -20.35 -6.37 -4.87
N ALA A 414 -21.55 -5.78 -4.77
CA ALA A 414 -22.37 -5.83 -3.56
C ALA A 414 -22.75 -7.25 -3.14
N ASN A 415 -23.11 -8.12 -4.09
CA ASN A 415 -23.39 -9.53 -3.81
C ASN A 415 -22.17 -10.25 -3.24
N VAL A 416 -20.97 -9.95 -3.75
CA VAL A 416 -19.73 -10.54 -3.22
C VAL A 416 -19.33 -9.97 -1.87
N CYS A 417 -19.63 -8.71 -1.60
CA CYS A 417 -19.52 -8.15 -0.25
C CYS A 417 -20.40 -8.93 0.75
N ARG A 418 -21.71 -9.09 0.46
CA ARG A 418 -22.64 -9.87 1.31
C ARG A 418 -22.14 -11.29 1.54
N PHE A 419 -21.73 -11.95 0.46
CA PHE A 419 -21.21 -13.30 0.52
C PHE A 419 -19.94 -13.41 1.37
N SER A 420 -19.00 -12.49 1.20
CA SER A 420 -17.75 -12.47 1.98
C SER A 420 -18.04 -12.30 3.47
N LEU A 421 -19.06 -11.52 3.83
CA LEU A 421 -19.53 -11.37 5.20
C LEU A 421 -20.15 -12.67 5.74
N TYR A 422 -20.98 -13.37 4.97
CA TYR A 422 -21.52 -14.68 5.38
C TYR A 422 -20.44 -15.71 5.61
N MET A 423 -19.48 -15.85 4.67
CA MET A 423 -18.38 -16.80 4.83
C MET A 423 -17.55 -16.47 6.06
N THR A 424 -17.28 -15.19 6.29
CA THR A 424 -16.57 -14.73 7.50
C THR A 424 -17.36 -15.10 8.76
N MET A 425 -18.68 -14.93 8.79
CA MET A 425 -19.49 -15.35 9.93
C MET A 425 -19.39 -16.86 10.18
N LEU A 426 -19.60 -17.66 9.12
CA LEU A 426 -19.57 -19.12 9.17
C LEU A 426 -18.20 -19.66 9.61
N ASP A 427 -17.12 -18.95 9.28
CA ASP A 427 -15.76 -19.28 9.71
C ASP A 427 -15.56 -19.19 11.23
N TYR A 428 -16.35 -18.38 11.94
CA TYR A 428 -16.31 -18.31 13.41
C TYR A 428 -17.26 -19.31 14.07
N ILE A 429 -18.42 -19.58 13.49
CA ILE A 429 -19.42 -20.49 14.07
C ILE A 429 -19.32 -21.91 13.50
N ALA A 430 -18.14 -22.30 13.02
CA ALA A 430 -17.88 -23.54 12.30
C ALA A 430 -18.55 -24.76 12.97
N GLY A 431 -19.11 -25.65 12.13
CA GLY A 431 -19.87 -26.84 12.58
C GLY A 431 -21.39 -26.71 12.54
N VAL A 432 -21.94 -25.58 12.10
CA VAL A 432 -23.37 -25.45 11.73
C VAL A 432 -23.54 -25.92 10.28
N ALA A 433 -24.28 -27.00 10.07
CA ALA A 433 -24.61 -27.45 8.73
C ALA A 433 -25.69 -26.54 8.12
N ILE A 434 -25.69 -26.36 6.78
CA ILE A 434 -26.69 -25.57 6.05
C ILE A 434 -28.13 -26.01 6.39
N LYS A 435 -28.33 -27.30 6.67
CA LYS A 435 -29.63 -27.86 7.08
C LYS A 435 -30.19 -27.26 8.38
N ASP A 436 -29.32 -26.79 9.26
CA ASP A 436 -29.69 -26.15 10.52
C ASP A 436 -29.96 -24.64 10.36
N PHE A 437 -29.84 -24.11 9.13
CA PHE A 437 -30.07 -22.69 8.84
C PHE A 437 -31.55 -22.29 8.92
N SER A 438 -32.48 -23.25 8.95
CA SER A 438 -33.93 -23.03 9.02
C SER A 438 -34.54 -23.17 10.43
N GLY A 439 -33.71 -23.27 11.48
CA GLY A 439 -34.16 -23.51 12.86
C GLY A 439 -34.04 -22.33 13.83
N ILE A 440 -33.79 -21.11 13.34
CA ILE A 440 -33.54 -19.92 14.16
C ILE A 440 -34.82 -19.10 14.26
N ASP A 441 -35.57 -19.32 15.34
CA ASP A 441 -36.93 -18.82 15.57
C ASP A 441 -37.93 -19.21 14.46
N GLU A 442 -39.23 -19.25 14.74
CA GLU A 442 -40.22 -19.66 13.73
C GLU A 442 -40.25 -18.66 12.54
N GLY A 443 -39.46 -18.94 11.50
CA GLY A 443 -39.51 -18.27 10.21
C GLY A 443 -38.26 -17.49 9.75
N GLU A 444 -37.19 -17.38 10.56
CA GLU A 444 -35.96 -16.68 10.13
C GLU A 444 -34.85 -17.63 9.67
N LYS A 445 -34.14 -17.26 8.59
CA LYS A 445 -32.93 -17.95 8.12
C LYS A 445 -31.70 -17.49 8.91
N LEU A 446 -30.73 -18.40 9.12
CA LEU A 446 -29.44 -18.09 9.74
C LEU A 446 -28.74 -16.90 9.10
N LEU A 447 -28.61 -16.92 7.77
CA LEU A 447 -27.98 -15.85 7.02
C LEU A 447 -29.03 -14.76 6.79
N PRO A 448 -28.88 -13.55 7.33
CA PRO A 448 -29.82 -12.46 7.06
C PRO A 448 -29.70 -12.04 5.59
N PRO A 449 -30.71 -11.47 4.93
CA PRO A 449 -30.60 -11.07 3.51
C PRO A 449 -29.52 -10.03 3.18
N LEU A 450 -29.15 -9.18 4.15
CA LEU A 450 -28.21 -8.06 4.01
C LEU A 450 -28.51 -7.10 2.84
N THR A 451 -29.68 -7.16 2.22
CA THR A 451 -30.09 -6.22 1.16
C THR A 451 -30.26 -4.80 1.71
N ASP A 452 -30.67 -4.69 2.98
CA ASP A 452 -30.85 -3.44 3.70
C ASP A 452 -29.57 -3.01 4.44
N ASN A 453 -28.55 -3.86 4.50
CA ASN A 453 -27.24 -3.55 5.10
C ASN A 453 -26.22 -3.15 4.04
N ILE A 454 -26.15 -3.91 2.95
CA ILE A 454 -25.27 -3.68 1.81
C ILE A 454 -26.17 -3.23 0.66
N VAL A 455 -26.28 -1.92 0.44
CA VAL A 455 -27.26 -1.34 -0.48
C VAL A 455 -26.64 -1.09 -1.85
N VAL A 456 -27.37 -1.48 -2.91
CA VAL A 456 -26.96 -1.27 -4.30
C VAL A 456 -27.43 0.10 -4.80
N THR A 457 -26.63 1.14 -4.62
CA THR A 457 -26.99 2.50 -5.04
C THR A 457 -25.79 3.45 -5.06
N SER A 458 -26.00 4.70 -5.44
CA SER A 458 -25.03 5.77 -5.20
C SER A 458 -24.95 6.13 -3.72
N ALA A 459 -23.73 6.16 -3.16
CA ALA A 459 -23.49 6.62 -1.80
C ALA A 459 -24.01 8.04 -1.52
N PHE A 460 -24.04 8.89 -2.55
CA PHE A 460 -24.54 10.26 -2.45
C PHE A 460 -26.08 10.34 -2.37
N SER A 461 -26.79 9.24 -2.67
CA SER A 461 -28.22 9.12 -2.41
C SER A 461 -28.54 8.98 -0.92
N HIS A 462 -27.51 8.70 -0.09
CA HIS A 462 -27.62 8.56 1.36
C HIS A 462 -28.75 7.58 1.77
N PRO A 463 -28.62 6.29 1.39
CA PRO A 463 -29.70 5.30 1.54
C PRO A 463 -30.06 4.96 3.00
N PHE A 464 -29.18 5.29 3.96
CA PHE A 464 -29.39 5.05 5.38
C PHE A 464 -29.88 6.32 6.09
N GLU A 465 -30.93 6.95 5.56
CA GLU A 465 -31.45 8.20 6.11
C GLU A 465 -31.81 8.07 7.59
N GLY A 466 -31.35 9.02 8.42
CA GLY A 466 -31.54 9.00 9.87
C GLY A 466 -30.62 8.04 10.64
N THR A 467 -29.76 7.27 9.96
CA THR A 467 -28.74 6.43 10.57
C THR A 467 -27.36 7.05 10.41
N THR A 468 -26.65 7.18 11.53
CA THR A 468 -25.26 7.63 11.56
C THR A 468 -24.35 6.50 12.03
N PHE A 469 -23.06 6.60 11.71
CA PHE A 469 -22.10 5.53 11.86
C PHE A 469 -20.95 5.92 12.79
N THR A 470 -20.63 5.03 13.71
CA THR A 470 -19.48 5.13 14.64
C THR A 470 -18.14 5.06 13.89
N HIS A 471 -18.10 4.38 12.74
CA HIS A 471 -16.91 4.18 11.93
C HIS A 471 -17.27 4.30 10.44
N VAL A 472 -16.54 5.14 9.70
CA VAL A 472 -16.63 5.25 8.24
C VAL A 472 -15.28 4.85 7.66
N LEU A 473 -15.23 3.70 7.00
CA LEU A 473 -14.01 3.11 6.44
C LEU A 473 -14.12 3.02 4.92
N GLY A 474 -12.99 2.89 4.22
CA GLY A 474 -13.03 2.54 2.80
C GLY A 474 -11.89 3.07 1.93
N ASN A 475 -11.94 2.67 0.66
CA ASN A 475 -11.09 3.19 -0.41
C ASN A 475 -11.97 3.81 -1.50
N PRO A 476 -12.34 5.09 -1.38
CA PRO A 476 -13.22 5.74 -2.35
C PRO A 476 -12.59 5.78 -3.75
N PRO A 477 -13.40 5.84 -4.83
CA PRO A 477 -12.90 5.81 -6.21
C PRO A 477 -12.05 7.04 -6.57
N TRP A 478 -10.94 6.82 -7.28
CA TRP A 478 -9.95 7.85 -7.61
C TRP A 478 -10.19 8.51 -8.98
N LEU A 479 -11.41 9.00 -9.19
CA LEU A 479 -11.83 9.64 -10.44
C LEU A 479 -11.77 11.16 -10.40
N ARG A 480 -11.69 11.77 -11.59
CA ARG A 480 -11.91 13.21 -11.79
C ARG A 480 -13.21 13.45 -12.54
N LEU A 481 -14.07 14.28 -11.97
CA LEU A 481 -15.33 14.72 -12.56
C LEU A 481 -15.05 15.75 -13.66
N LYS A 482 -15.67 15.60 -14.85
CA LYS A 482 -15.59 16.62 -15.92
C LYS A 482 -16.34 17.89 -15.50
N ARG A 483 -15.66 19.04 -15.44
CA ARG A 483 -16.33 20.35 -15.49
C ARG A 483 -16.68 20.70 -16.94
N GLN A 484 -17.92 21.12 -17.20
CA GLN A 484 -18.26 21.75 -18.48
C GLN A 484 -17.33 22.95 -18.71
N GLY A 485 -16.68 23.02 -19.89
CA GLY A 485 -15.79 24.13 -20.29
C GLY A 485 -14.30 23.98 -19.96
N ALA A 486 -13.84 22.85 -19.42
CA ALA A 486 -12.40 22.65 -19.15
C ALA A 486 -11.59 22.37 -20.43
N ARG A 487 -10.50 23.13 -20.65
CA ARG A 487 -9.58 22.98 -21.80
C ARG A 487 -8.98 21.56 -21.85
N ARG A 488 -9.05 20.92 -23.03
CA ARG A 488 -8.43 19.61 -23.31
C ARG A 488 -6.92 19.73 -23.15
N ASN A 489 -6.36 19.10 -22.12
CA ASN A 489 -4.92 18.87 -22.04
C ASN A 489 -4.67 17.40 -22.39
N THR A 490 -4.17 17.15 -23.60
CA THR A 490 -4.07 15.84 -24.29
C THR A 490 -3.06 14.85 -23.68
N GLN A 491 -2.58 15.08 -22.45
CA GLN A 491 -1.53 14.26 -21.81
C GLN A 491 -1.88 13.74 -20.40
N ALA A 492 -3.07 14.02 -19.87
CA ALA A 492 -3.57 13.30 -18.69
C ALA A 492 -4.31 12.04 -19.18
N PRO A 493 -4.13 10.87 -18.54
CA PRO A 493 -4.96 9.71 -18.88
C PRO A 493 -6.43 10.10 -18.76
N ASN A 494 -7.19 9.69 -19.77
CA ASN A 494 -8.52 10.14 -20.14
C ASN A 494 -9.64 9.71 -19.16
N GLN A 495 -9.39 9.70 -17.84
CA GLN A 495 -10.36 9.28 -16.81
C GLN A 495 -11.18 10.46 -16.28
N SER A 496 -11.72 11.27 -17.19
CA SER A 496 -12.70 12.28 -16.81
C SER A 496 -14.07 11.80 -17.29
N VAL A 497 -14.89 11.38 -16.33
CA VAL A 497 -16.20 10.77 -16.57
C VAL A 497 -17.27 11.87 -16.48
N PRO A 498 -18.28 11.88 -17.38
CA PRO A 498 -19.46 12.73 -17.18
C PRO A 498 -20.11 12.40 -15.83
N VAL A 499 -20.58 13.42 -15.11
CA VAL A 499 -21.35 13.19 -13.89
C VAL A 499 -22.75 12.72 -14.31
N ASN A 500 -22.96 11.41 -14.42
CA ASN A 500 -24.27 10.79 -14.68
C ASN A 500 -24.92 10.34 -13.36
N ASP A 501 -24.74 11.12 -12.30
CA ASP A 501 -25.22 10.80 -10.96
C ASP A 501 -25.86 12.08 -10.37
N ASP A 502 -27.19 12.10 -10.38
CA ASP A 502 -27.97 13.24 -9.92
C ASP A 502 -27.79 13.48 -8.42
N ALA A 503 -27.65 12.42 -7.63
CA ALA A 503 -27.45 12.52 -6.20
C ALA A 503 -26.07 13.10 -5.85
N LEU A 504 -25.02 12.71 -6.59
CA LEU A 504 -23.71 13.36 -6.50
C LEU A 504 -23.79 14.84 -6.89
N THR A 505 -24.51 15.15 -7.97
CA THR A 505 -24.64 16.54 -8.44
C THR A 505 -25.35 17.41 -7.39
N ALA A 506 -26.43 16.91 -6.80
CA ALA A 506 -27.14 17.58 -5.71
C ALA A 506 -26.24 17.78 -4.48
N PHE A 507 -25.53 16.72 -4.04
CA PHE A 507 -24.61 16.81 -2.91
C PHE A 507 -23.50 17.86 -3.15
N LEU A 508 -22.89 17.88 -4.33
CA LEU A 508 -21.85 18.87 -4.66
C LEU A 508 -22.38 20.31 -4.67
N ALA A 509 -23.66 20.51 -4.97
CA ALA A 509 -24.30 21.83 -4.93
C ALA A 509 -24.59 22.31 -3.49
N GLU A 510 -24.74 21.38 -2.54
CA GLU A 510 -24.93 21.68 -1.11
C GLU A 510 -23.62 22.04 -0.39
N LEU A 511 -22.47 21.58 -0.91
CA LEU A 511 -21.17 21.84 -0.29
C LEU A 511 -20.86 23.34 -0.21
N LYS A 512 -20.43 23.77 0.98
CA LYS A 512 -20.04 25.15 1.26
C LYS A 512 -18.63 25.45 0.77
N ALA A 513 -18.24 26.73 0.75
CA ALA A 513 -16.90 27.16 0.38
C ALA A 513 -15.78 26.56 1.27
N GLU A 514 -16.13 26.19 2.50
CA GLU A 514 -15.27 25.55 3.51
C GLU A 514 -15.13 24.03 3.33
N THR A 515 -15.90 23.41 2.43
CA THR A 515 -15.82 21.99 2.07
C THR A 515 -15.46 21.83 0.58
N PRO A 516 -14.25 22.25 0.17
CA PRO A 516 -13.90 22.30 -1.24
C PRO A 516 -13.65 20.91 -1.82
N VAL A 517 -14.06 20.69 -3.06
CA VAL A 517 -13.70 19.51 -3.86
C VAL A 517 -12.75 19.96 -4.96
N MET A 518 -11.46 19.65 -4.81
CA MET A 518 -10.41 20.21 -5.67
C MET A 518 -10.23 19.37 -6.94
N HIS A 519 -10.13 20.04 -8.09
CA HIS A 519 -10.02 19.42 -9.43
C HIS A 519 -11.13 18.39 -9.75
N GLY A 520 -12.29 18.51 -9.10
CA GLY A 520 -13.39 17.55 -9.25
C GLY A 520 -13.00 16.13 -8.82
N ARG A 521 -12.09 15.95 -7.87
CA ARG A 521 -11.74 14.61 -7.38
C ARG A 521 -12.90 13.99 -6.60
N LEU A 522 -13.32 12.81 -7.02
CA LEU A 522 -14.44 12.12 -6.39
C LEU A 522 -14.09 11.68 -4.96
N SER A 523 -12.85 11.26 -4.70
CA SER A 523 -12.35 10.94 -3.37
C SER A 523 -12.53 12.09 -2.36
N ASP A 524 -12.34 13.34 -2.78
CA ASP A 524 -12.50 14.52 -1.92
C ASP A 524 -14.00 14.70 -1.54
N ALA A 525 -14.92 14.38 -2.46
CA ALA A 525 -16.36 14.40 -2.19
C ALA A 525 -16.80 13.29 -1.22
N PHE A 526 -16.20 12.10 -1.29
CA PHE A 526 -16.46 11.01 -0.34
C PHE A 526 -16.01 11.35 1.08
N VAL A 527 -14.92 12.11 1.24
CA VAL A 527 -14.50 12.63 2.55
C VAL A 527 -15.57 13.55 3.13
N TRP A 528 -16.12 14.46 2.32
CA TRP A 528 -17.22 15.32 2.78
C TRP A 528 -18.52 14.57 3.00
N LEU A 529 -18.81 13.51 2.22
CA LEU A 529 -19.96 12.65 2.47
C LEU A 529 -19.86 11.98 3.85
N ALA A 530 -18.66 11.48 4.19
CA ALA A 530 -18.39 10.91 5.50
C ALA A 530 -18.66 11.91 6.62
N VAL A 531 -18.07 13.11 6.53
CA VAL A 531 -18.17 14.16 7.54
C VAL A 531 -19.59 14.74 7.67
N GLU A 532 -20.23 15.09 6.55
CA GLU A 532 -21.47 15.88 6.56
C GLU A 532 -22.74 15.02 6.65
N ARG A 533 -22.70 13.72 6.32
CA ARG A 533 -23.90 12.86 6.28
C ARG A 533 -23.79 11.51 6.97
N LEU A 534 -22.60 10.90 7.07
CA LEU A 534 -22.49 9.52 7.58
C LEU A 534 -22.04 9.43 9.04
N CYS A 535 -21.12 10.29 9.46
CA CYS A 535 -20.55 10.22 10.80
C CYS A 535 -21.55 10.62 11.88
N GLU A 536 -21.62 9.85 12.97
CA GLU A 536 -22.13 10.38 14.23
C GLU A 536 -21.11 11.33 14.88
N GLU A 537 -21.50 11.97 15.98
CA GLU A 537 -20.54 12.72 16.81
C GLU A 537 -19.42 11.77 17.27
N ASP A 538 -18.17 12.20 17.12
CA ASP A 538 -17.02 11.42 17.54
C ASP A 538 -16.84 10.06 16.83
N ALA A 539 -17.41 9.94 15.62
CA ALA A 539 -17.12 8.82 14.73
C ALA A 539 -15.65 8.80 14.29
N VAL A 540 -15.13 7.61 13.98
CA VAL A 540 -13.81 7.44 13.37
C VAL A 540 -13.93 7.33 11.86
N ILE A 541 -13.14 8.11 11.14
CA ILE A 541 -13.03 8.08 9.67
C ILE A 541 -11.68 7.47 9.32
N GLY A 542 -11.66 6.38 8.56
CA GLY A 542 -10.45 5.70 8.08
C GLY A 542 -10.48 5.48 6.57
N LEU A 543 -9.88 6.37 5.80
CA LEU A 543 -9.98 6.36 4.33
C LEU A 543 -8.61 6.27 3.64
N ILE A 544 -8.57 5.57 2.51
CA ILE A 544 -7.43 5.59 1.59
C ILE A 544 -7.68 6.64 0.50
N LEU A 545 -6.86 7.68 0.48
CA LEU A 545 -6.97 8.80 -0.45
C LEU A 545 -5.77 8.84 -1.40
N PRO A 546 -5.94 9.39 -2.62
CA PRO A 546 -4.80 9.78 -3.43
C PRO A 546 -3.93 10.78 -2.65
N THR A 547 -2.61 10.57 -2.59
CA THR A 547 -1.70 11.52 -1.92
C THR A 547 -1.84 12.94 -2.48
N THR A 548 -2.14 13.05 -3.78
CA THR A 548 -2.39 14.33 -4.46
C THR A 548 -3.65 15.08 -3.98
N SER A 549 -4.54 14.43 -3.22
CA SER A 549 -5.63 15.13 -2.52
C SER A 549 -5.11 15.97 -1.36
N LEU A 550 -3.98 15.61 -0.75
CA LEU A 550 -3.42 16.31 0.41
C LEU A 550 -2.26 17.24 0.02
N VAL A 551 -1.36 16.78 -0.87
CA VAL A 551 -0.13 17.52 -1.24
C VAL A 551 -0.03 17.83 -2.74
N GLY A 552 -1.09 17.55 -3.51
CA GLY A 552 -1.09 17.83 -4.95
C GLY A 552 -1.25 19.32 -5.29
N ARG A 553 -1.21 19.63 -6.59
CA ARG A 553 -1.36 21.02 -7.05
C ARG A 553 -2.70 21.59 -6.61
N GLN A 554 -2.67 22.73 -5.92
CA GLN A 554 -3.88 23.39 -5.42
C GLN A 554 -4.72 22.47 -4.51
N SER A 555 -4.12 21.47 -3.85
CA SER A 555 -4.80 20.64 -2.86
C SER A 555 -4.97 21.34 -1.51
N GLU A 556 -4.17 22.38 -1.27
CA GLU A 556 -4.12 23.17 -0.04
C GLU A 556 -5.51 23.43 0.56
N ARG A 557 -6.44 23.98 -0.22
CA ARG A 557 -7.77 24.31 0.29
C ARG A 557 -8.52 23.10 0.86
N PHE A 558 -8.41 21.94 0.23
CA PHE A 558 -9.01 20.71 0.73
C PHE A 558 -8.27 20.19 1.97
N ALA A 559 -6.94 20.13 1.91
CA ALA A 559 -6.12 19.60 3.00
C ALA A 559 -6.27 20.45 4.28
N THR A 560 -6.22 21.78 4.16
CA THR A 560 -6.45 22.72 5.26
C THR A 560 -7.88 22.63 5.80
N ALA A 561 -8.88 22.54 4.92
CA ALA A 561 -10.27 22.36 5.34
C ALA A 561 -10.46 21.05 6.12
N LEU A 562 -9.86 19.95 5.66
CA LEU A 562 -9.88 18.67 6.34
C LEU A 562 -9.25 18.79 7.73
N ALA A 563 -8.05 19.36 7.84
CA ALA A 563 -7.36 19.61 9.12
C ALA A 563 -8.13 20.56 10.06
N SER A 564 -9.11 21.30 9.55
CA SER A 564 -9.90 22.27 10.33
C SER A 564 -11.27 21.73 10.75
N LYS A 565 -11.82 20.77 10.02
CA LYS A 565 -13.15 20.19 10.28
C LYS A 565 -13.14 18.91 11.08
N VAL A 566 -12.06 18.13 11.01
CA VAL A 566 -11.92 16.87 11.75
C VAL A 566 -10.62 16.84 12.54
N SER A 567 -10.62 16.13 13.66
CA SER A 567 -9.42 15.85 14.45
C SER A 567 -8.64 14.72 13.79
N VAL A 568 -7.70 15.07 12.91
CA VAL A 568 -6.81 14.10 12.25
C VAL A 568 -5.91 13.46 13.31
N ARG A 569 -5.92 12.13 13.41
CA ARG A 569 -5.17 11.38 14.44
C ARG A 569 -3.92 10.72 13.87
N SER A 570 -4.03 10.12 12.69
CA SER A 570 -2.92 9.46 12.01
C SER A 570 -3.00 9.67 10.51
N VAL A 571 -1.84 9.85 9.88
CA VAL A 571 -1.70 9.86 8.42
C VAL A 571 -0.54 8.95 8.03
N ALA A 572 -0.77 8.00 7.13
CA ALA A 572 0.30 7.15 6.58
C ALA A 572 0.53 7.48 5.11
N ASN A 573 1.68 8.08 4.80
CA ASN A 573 2.08 8.32 3.43
C ASN A 573 2.69 7.05 2.81
N LEU A 574 1.94 6.38 1.94
CA LEU A 574 2.35 5.15 1.29
C LEU A 574 2.90 5.41 -0.12
N SER A 575 3.37 6.63 -0.41
CA SER A 575 3.88 7.01 -1.73
C SER A 575 5.06 6.17 -2.20
N TYR A 576 5.92 5.71 -1.29
CA TYR A 576 7.02 4.79 -1.63
C TYR A 576 6.53 3.40 -2.08
N LEU A 577 5.25 3.08 -1.88
CA LEU A 577 4.64 1.82 -2.33
C LEU A 577 3.87 1.97 -3.65
N ARG A 578 4.01 3.12 -4.32
CA ARG A 578 3.51 3.34 -5.68
C ARG A 578 3.94 2.19 -6.59
N TYR A 579 3.07 1.83 -7.52
CA TYR A 579 3.20 0.69 -8.43
C TYR A 579 3.13 -0.70 -7.79
N ARG A 580 3.18 -0.81 -6.45
CA ARG A 580 3.19 -2.08 -5.71
C ARG A 580 1.92 -2.32 -4.88
N LEU A 581 1.22 -1.28 -4.44
CA LEU A 581 -0.02 -1.42 -3.66
C LEU A 581 -1.20 -1.93 -4.49
N PHE A 582 -1.47 -1.27 -5.61
CA PHE A 582 -2.66 -1.51 -6.42
C PHE A 582 -2.23 -1.92 -7.83
N SER A 583 -2.67 -3.10 -8.26
CA SER A 583 -2.35 -3.62 -9.59
C SER A 583 -2.81 -2.65 -10.69
N GLY A 584 -1.88 -2.21 -11.53
CA GLY A 584 -2.14 -1.28 -12.63
C GLY A 584 -2.28 0.20 -12.22
N ALA A 585 -2.26 0.54 -10.93
CA ALA A 585 -2.34 1.93 -10.49
C ALA A 585 -0.96 2.60 -10.50
N ARG A 586 -0.96 3.87 -10.91
CA ARG A 586 0.22 4.75 -10.84
C ARG A 586 0.02 5.90 -9.87
N ALA A 587 -1.08 5.98 -9.13
CA ALA A 587 -1.27 7.04 -8.16
C ALA A 587 -0.64 6.65 -6.81
N ALA A 588 -0.04 7.62 -6.13
CA ALA A 588 0.42 7.46 -4.75
C ALA A 588 -0.77 7.48 -3.79
N ALA A 589 -0.68 6.71 -2.71
CA ALA A 589 -1.75 6.52 -1.73
C ALA A 589 -1.37 7.10 -0.36
N THR A 590 -2.37 7.62 0.35
CA THR A 590 -2.25 8.07 1.74
C THR A 590 -3.44 7.57 2.54
N VAL A 591 -3.18 6.93 3.67
CA VAL A 591 -4.22 6.59 4.64
C VAL A 591 -4.42 7.76 5.58
N VAL A 592 -5.67 8.18 5.77
CA VAL A 592 -6.05 9.21 6.75
C VAL A 592 -6.99 8.57 7.77
N VAL A 593 -6.62 8.68 9.05
CA VAL A 593 -7.48 8.32 10.19
C VAL A 593 -7.76 9.57 11.01
N ALA A 594 -9.03 9.90 11.17
CA ALA A 594 -9.50 11.09 11.86
C ALA A 594 -10.71 10.79 12.76
N ARG A 595 -10.99 11.66 13.72
CA ARG A 595 -12.23 11.66 14.51
C ARG A 595 -13.12 12.81 14.06
N HIS A 596 -14.42 12.54 13.97
CA HIS A 596 -15.45 13.52 13.65
C HIS A 596 -15.72 14.44 14.85
N GLN A 597 -14.73 15.29 15.12
CA GLN A 597 -14.70 16.28 16.18
C GLN A 597 -13.91 17.48 15.69
N ALA A 598 -14.24 18.66 16.22
CA ALA A 598 -13.43 19.84 15.97
C ALA A 598 -12.01 19.64 16.54
N PRO A 599 -10.96 19.89 15.76
CA PRO A 599 -9.58 19.76 16.22
C PRO A 599 -9.19 20.89 17.17
N GLN A 600 -8.29 20.61 18.13
CA GLN A 600 -7.56 21.65 18.84
C GLN A 600 -6.22 21.92 18.14
N PRO A 601 -5.79 23.17 17.96
CA PRO A 601 -4.51 23.48 17.31
C PRO A 601 -3.27 22.86 18.01
N SER A 602 -3.38 22.56 19.31
CA SER A 602 -2.36 21.89 20.13
C SER A 602 -2.39 20.37 20.02
N ASP A 603 -3.40 19.78 19.38
CA ASP A 603 -3.46 18.34 19.16
C ASP A 603 -2.30 17.87 18.28
N PHE A 604 -1.99 16.58 18.40
CA PHE A 604 -0.91 15.95 17.66
C PHE A 604 -1.45 14.92 16.65
N VAL A 605 -0.79 14.88 15.49
CA VAL A 605 -1.02 13.94 14.41
C VAL A 605 0.19 13.03 14.29
N SER A 606 -0.03 11.72 14.28
CA SER A 606 1.01 10.74 13.97
C SER A 606 1.17 10.59 12.45
N VAL A 607 2.39 10.75 11.94
CA VAL A 607 2.71 10.65 10.52
C VAL A 607 3.67 9.49 10.29
N TYR A 608 3.19 8.48 9.55
CA TYR A 608 3.95 7.29 9.19
C TYR A 608 4.40 7.35 7.72
N ARG A 609 5.67 7.09 7.44
CA ARG A 609 6.24 7.22 6.09
C ARG A 609 7.25 6.09 5.82
N PRO A 610 6.76 4.87 5.52
CA PRO A 610 7.67 3.75 5.27
C PRO A 610 8.52 4.02 4.04
N ARG A 611 9.84 3.88 4.20
CA ARG A 611 10.73 3.72 3.04
C ARG A 611 10.60 2.28 2.57
N LEU A 612 10.84 2.02 1.29
CA LEU A 612 10.80 0.64 0.78
C LEU A 612 11.79 -0.27 1.54
N SER A 613 13.00 0.23 1.84
CA SER A 613 14.03 -0.52 2.57
C SER A 613 13.68 -0.80 4.05
N SER A 614 12.71 -0.07 4.61
CA SER A 614 12.27 -0.26 6.00
C SER A 614 11.15 -1.30 6.11
N LEU A 615 10.69 -1.87 4.99
CA LEU A 615 9.65 -2.88 4.92
C LEU A 615 10.23 -4.27 4.59
N PRO A 616 9.51 -5.35 4.89
CA PRO A 616 9.91 -6.70 4.50
C PRO A 616 9.67 -6.92 2.99
N LEU A 617 10.61 -6.46 2.17
CA LEU A 617 10.59 -6.67 0.72
C LEU A 617 11.06 -8.08 0.39
N GLY A 618 10.34 -8.81 -0.47
CA GLY A 618 10.88 -10.03 -1.10
C GLY A 618 11.82 -9.72 -2.27
N GLU A 619 12.42 -10.76 -2.86
CA GLU A 619 13.40 -10.67 -3.97
C GLU A 619 12.90 -9.85 -5.18
N VAL A 620 11.59 -9.93 -5.47
CA VAL A 620 10.96 -9.20 -6.59
C VAL A 620 10.54 -7.76 -6.19
N GLY A 621 10.81 -7.35 -4.95
CA GLY A 621 10.45 -6.05 -4.40
C GLY A 621 8.99 -5.92 -3.98
N ASP A 622 8.29 -7.04 -3.80
CA ASP A 622 6.90 -7.07 -3.32
C ASP A 622 6.82 -6.85 -1.81
N VAL A 623 5.83 -6.06 -1.38
CA VAL A 623 5.49 -5.87 0.03
C VAL A 623 4.34 -6.80 0.39
N TRP A 624 4.55 -7.65 1.39
CA TRP A 624 3.51 -8.58 1.87
C TRP A 624 2.89 -8.18 3.21
N ALA A 625 3.55 -7.29 3.99
CA ALA A 625 3.01 -6.71 5.22
C ALA A 625 3.54 -5.29 5.46
N LEU A 626 2.73 -4.47 6.14
CA LEU A 626 3.11 -3.11 6.58
C LEU A 626 3.45 -3.11 8.07
N PHE A 627 4.72 -3.21 8.44
CA PHE A 627 5.16 -3.07 9.84
C PHE A 627 5.46 -1.61 10.16
N VAL A 628 4.99 -1.10 11.29
CA VAL A 628 5.26 0.27 11.73
C VAL A 628 6.27 0.21 12.88
N SER A 629 7.49 0.72 12.67
CA SER A 629 8.40 0.95 13.78
C SER A 629 8.06 2.26 14.50
N GLN A 630 8.32 2.33 15.81
CA GLN A 630 8.13 3.54 16.62
C GLN A 630 8.98 4.71 16.10
N THR A 631 10.18 4.41 15.59
CA THR A 631 11.10 5.40 15.02
C THR A 631 10.66 5.93 13.67
N ASP A 632 9.78 5.21 12.97
CA ASP A 632 9.24 5.63 11.67
C ASP A 632 7.98 6.52 11.83
N LEU A 633 7.55 6.74 13.09
CA LEU A 633 6.43 7.60 13.45
C LEU A 633 6.89 8.98 13.91
N GLN A 634 6.56 9.96 13.08
CA GLN A 634 6.77 11.36 13.40
C GLN A 634 5.51 11.97 14.00
N THR A 635 5.69 12.96 14.86
CA THR A 635 4.58 13.68 15.49
C THR A 635 4.56 15.13 15.00
N VAL A 636 3.39 15.62 14.62
CA VAL A 636 3.18 16.95 14.03
C VAL A 636 2.01 17.60 14.74
N GLN A 637 2.04 18.91 14.96
CA GLN A 637 0.91 19.60 15.57
C GLN A 637 -0.16 19.92 14.52
N VAL A 638 -1.43 19.87 14.91
CA VAL A 638 -2.53 20.17 13.99
C VAL A 638 -2.42 21.59 13.41
N ARG A 639 -1.96 22.56 14.21
CA ARG A 639 -1.72 23.93 13.71
C ARG A 639 -0.78 23.99 12.49
N ASP A 640 0.18 23.07 12.40
CA ASP A 640 1.14 23.03 11.29
C ASP A 640 0.46 22.56 10.00
N LEU A 641 -0.59 21.73 10.11
CA LEU A 641 -1.41 21.27 9.00
C LEU A 641 -2.47 22.32 8.57
N GLN A 642 -2.85 23.22 9.47
CA GLN A 642 -3.86 24.26 9.23
C GLN A 642 -3.30 25.55 8.63
N GLY A 643 -2.04 25.90 8.92
CA GLY A 643 -1.55 27.28 8.78
C GLY A 643 -0.90 27.70 7.46
N ASP A 644 -0.43 26.79 6.61
CA ASP A 644 0.33 27.13 5.39
C ASP A 644 -0.10 26.30 4.17
N SER A 645 0.09 26.87 2.99
CA SER A 645 0.00 26.25 1.67
C SER A 645 0.77 24.95 1.49
N ASN A 646 1.78 24.75 2.34
CA ASN A 646 2.60 23.56 2.38
C ASN A 646 2.53 22.81 3.72
N GLY A 647 1.55 23.12 4.56
CA GLY A 647 1.39 22.56 5.90
C GLY A 647 1.31 21.03 5.91
N TRP A 648 0.74 20.45 4.84
CA TRP A 648 0.69 19.00 4.64
C TRP A 648 1.91 18.44 3.89
N PHE A 649 2.47 19.20 2.95
CA PHE A 649 3.59 18.75 2.12
C PHE A 649 4.84 18.45 2.96
N GLY A 650 5.24 19.37 3.85
CA GLY A 650 6.43 19.19 4.67
C GLY A 650 6.36 17.89 5.50
N PRO A 651 5.37 17.74 6.38
CA PRO A 651 5.23 16.54 7.20
C PRO A 651 5.03 15.25 6.42
N LEU A 652 4.29 15.26 5.31
CA LEU A 652 4.03 14.02 4.56
C LEU A 652 5.20 13.60 3.68
N ILE A 653 5.96 14.53 3.12
CA ILE A 653 6.98 14.22 2.09
C ILE A 653 8.41 14.33 2.60
N LEU A 654 8.72 15.31 3.46
CA LEU A 654 10.10 15.66 3.81
C LEU A 654 10.55 15.09 5.16
N GLY A 655 11.75 14.52 5.21
CA GLY A 655 12.43 14.11 6.45
C GLY A 655 12.45 15.21 7.53
N THR A 656 12.74 14.85 8.77
CA THR A 656 12.90 15.86 9.83
C THR A 656 14.06 16.82 9.52
N VAL A 657 15.18 16.32 9.01
CA VAL A 657 16.32 17.14 8.57
C VAL A 657 15.94 18.02 7.37
N ASP A 658 15.24 17.47 6.39
CA ASP A 658 14.78 18.20 5.21
C ASP A 658 13.83 19.34 5.56
N ARG A 659 12.88 19.11 6.48
CA ARG A 659 11.97 20.15 6.97
C ARG A 659 12.73 21.28 7.64
N ARG A 660 13.64 20.97 8.57
CA ARG A 660 14.49 21.97 9.25
C ARG A 660 15.31 22.77 8.23
N THR A 661 15.87 22.09 7.23
CA THR A 661 16.66 22.71 6.16
C THR A 661 15.82 23.64 5.30
N ARG A 662 14.65 23.19 4.86
CA ARG A 662 13.69 24.00 4.11
C ARG A 662 13.25 25.24 4.89
N ASP A 663 12.96 25.10 6.18
CA ASP A 663 12.56 26.24 7.02
C ASP A 663 13.70 27.26 7.17
N ALA A 664 14.94 26.78 7.35
CA ALA A 664 16.12 27.64 7.39
C ALA A 664 16.32 28.39 6.05
N LEU A 665 16.19 27.70 4.92
CA LEU A 665 16.28 28.29 3.58
C LEU A 665 15.15 29.30 3.33
N ARG A 666 13.91 29.00 3.72
CA ARG A 666 12.77 29.93 3.62
C ARG A 666 13.00 31.19 4.46
N ASN A 667 13.57 31.05 5.66
CA ASN A 667 13.93 32.19 6.49
C ASN A 667 15.06 33.02 5.88
N PHE A 668 16.07 32.36 5.30
CA PHE A 668 17.16 33.01 4.57
C PHE A 668 16.64 33.82 3.39
N THR A 669 15.87 33.20 2.49
CA THR A 669 15.36 33.85 1.28
C THR A 669 14.40 34.99 1.62
N ARG A 670 13.52 34.83 2.63
CA ARG A 670 12.62 35.89 3.09
C ARG A 670 13.36 37.11 3.66
N ARG A 671 14.43 36.89 4.43
CA ARG A 671 15.20 37.98 5.06
C ARG A 671 16.09 38.71 4.05
N ARG A 672 16.71 37.95 3.14
CA ARG A 672 17.68 38.48 2.16
C ARG A 672 17.03 38.90 0.85
N LYS A 673 15.78 38.50 0.59
CA LYS A 673 15.12 38.66 -0.71
C LYS A 673 15.93 38.01 -1.84
N LEU A 674 16.26 36.73 -1.63
CA LEU A 674 17.11 35.90 -2.49
C LEU A 674 16.39 34.63 -2.97
N THR A 675 15.15 34.80 -3.42
CA THR A 675 14.43 33.77 -4.19
C THR A 675 14.80 33.83 -5.67
N PHE A 676 14.58 32.74 -6.39
CA PHE A 676 14.77 32.70 -7.84
C PHE A 676 13.88 33.73 -8.56
N ALA A 677 12.67 34.00 -8.05
CA ALA A 677 11.83 35.08 -8.55
C ALA A 677 12.49 36.46 -8.46
N GLU A 678 13.13 36.76 -7.33
CA GLU A 678 13.81 38.03 -7.10
C GLU A 678 15.06 38.14 -7.97
N PHE A 679 15.83 37.05 -8.11
CA PHE A 679 16.95 36.97 -9.04
C PHE A 679 16.53 37.28 -10.48
N LEU A 680 15.48 36.61 -10.98
CA LEU A 680 14.98 36.86 -12.35
C LEU A 680 14.56 38.32 -12.53
N MET A 681 13.87 38.87 -11.53
CA MET A 681 13.41 40.26 -11.54
C MET A 681 14.57 41.26 -11.61
N ARG A 682 15.58 41.11 -10.75
CA ARG A 682 16.77 41.99 -10.71
C ARG A 682 17.61 41.86 -11.97
N SER A 683 17.67 40.66 -12.54
CA SER A 683 18.40 40.36 -13.78
C SER A 683 17.70 40.82 -15.06
N GLY A 684 16.47 41.37 -14.99
CA GLY A 684 15.68 41.71 -16.18
C GLY A 684 15.22 40.48 -16.99
N LEU A 685 15.21 39.31 -16.37
CA LEU A 685 14.77 38.05 -16.98
C LEU A 685 13.26 37.83 -16.79
N ARG A 686 12.65 37.19 -17.78
CA ARG A 686 11.25 36.78 -17.76
C ARG A 686 11.14 35.28 -17.88
N ILE A 687 10.23 34.70 -17.12
CA ILE A 687 9.86 33.30 -17.23
C ILE A 687 8.42 33.17 -17.74
N GLN A 688 8.26 32.48 -18.86
CA GLN A 688 6.97 32.25 -19.51
C GLN A 688 6.81 30.78 -19.89
N ARG A 689 5.60 30.25 -19.70
CA ARG A 689 5.25 28.89 -20.11
C ARG A 689 5.04 28.88 -21.62
N GLY A 690 5.54 27.85 -22.31
CA GLY A 690 5.21 27.65 -23.73
C GLY A 690 3.70 27.44 -23.95
N GLY A 691 3.22 27.67 -25.17
CA GLY A 691 1.81 27.47 -25.54
C GLY A 691 1.59 26.22 -26.42
N ASN A 692 0.34 25.84 -26.61
CA ASN A 692 -0.06 24.91 -27.66
C ASN A 692 -0.27 25.66 -29.00
N GLU A 693 -0.73 24.98 -30.05
CA GLU A 693 -0.98 25.61 -31.35
C GLU A 693 -2.02 26.72 -31.28
N GLU A 694 -3.07 26.54 -30.46
CA GLU A 694 -4.12 27.54 -30.24
C GLU A 694 -3.59 28.79 -29.53
N ASP A 695 -2.69 28.62 -28.56
CA ASP A 695 -2.09 29.71 -27.79
C ASP A 695 -1.06 30.49 -28.63
N THR A 696 -0.25 29.78 -29.42
CA THR A 696 0.92 30.35 -30.11
C THR A 696 0.66 30.75 -31.56
N GLY A 697 -0.39 30.21 -32.18
CA GLY A 697 -0.67 30.36 -33.61
C GLY A 697 0.25 29.53 -34.52
N PHE A 698 1.17 28.74 -33.95
CA PHE A 698 2.17 27.97 -34.69
C PHE A 698 1.88 26.48 -34.64
N ARG A 699 1.80 25.83 -35.81
CA ARG A 699 1.56 24.38 -35.92
C ARG A 699 2.88 23.62 -35.79
N PHE A 700 2.98 22.73 -34.81
CA PHE A 700 4.22 21.99 -34.58
C PHE A 700 4.31 20.81 -35.55
N PRO A 701 5.45 20.62 -36.25
CA PRO A 701 5.62 19.47 -37.12
C PRO A 701 5.59 18.16 -36.32
N VAL A 702 4.99 17.17 -36.96
CA VAL A 702 4.72 15.86 -36.38
C VAL A 702 5.59 14.82 -37.08
N ARG A 703 6.11 13.88 -36.31
CA ARG A 703 6.95 12.76 -36.77
C ARG A 703 6.23 11.46 -36.47
N THR A 704 6.25 10.48 -37.36
CA THR A 704 5.55 9.21 -37.13
C THR A 704 6.47 8.16 -36.49
N ASP A 705 5.95 7.37 -35.55
CA ASP A 705 6.66 6.21 -35.01
C ASP A 705 6.61 4.99 -35.96
N ARG A 706 7.27 3.89 -35.58
CA ARG A 706 7.30 2.64 -36.37
C ARG A 706 5.91 1.98 -36.53
N GLN A 707 4.92 2.40 -35.75
CA GLN A 707 3.54 1.92 -35.78
C GLN A 707 2.61 2.91 -36.50
N GLY A 708 3.16 3.96 -37.14
CA GLY A 708 2.39 4.97 -37.86
C GLY A 708 1.69 5.99 -36.96
N ARG A 709 2.05 6.09 -35.67
CA ARG A 709 1.47 7.08 -34.76
C ARG A 709 2.21 8.40 -34.83
N GLU A 710 1.46 9.48 -34.93
CA GLU A 710 1.93 10.86 -34.91
C GLU A 710 2.52 11.25 -33.54
N LEU A 711 3.80 11.64 -33.51
CA LEU A 711 4.56 12.14 -32.37
C LEU A 711 5.03 13.58 -32.65
N PRO A 712 4.62 14.58 -31.86
CA PRO A 712 5.08 15.95 -32.05
C PRO A 712 6.60 16.06 -31.82
N VAL A 713 7.29 16.83 -32.68
CA VAL A 713 8.71 17.16 -32.45
C VAL A 713 8.77 18.27 -31.39
N ASN A 714 9.46 18.00 -30.28
CA ASN A 714 9.50 18.92 -29.13
C ASN A 714 10.30 20.22 -29.38
N LEU A 715 11.22 20.22 -30.37
CA LEU A 715 12.14 21.31 -30.70
C LEU A 715 12.40 21.36 -32.21
N VAL A 716 12.14 22.50 -32.84
CA VAL A 716 12.25 22.68 -34.30
C VAL A 716 12.91 24.02 -34.59
N ALA A 717 13.92 24.06 -35.45
CA ALA A 717 14.51 25.32 -35.89
C ALA A 717 13.45 26.18 -36.59
N LEU A 718 13.32 27.45 -36.20
CA LEU A 718 12.29 28.34 -36.71
C LEU A 718 12.89 29.32 -37.75
N PRO A 719 12.50 29.23 -39.04
CA PRO A 719 12.90 30.22 -40.03
C PRO A 719 12.33 31.60 -39.71
N LYS A 720 13.10 32.68 -39.93
CA LYS A 720 12.68 34.09 -39.71
C LYS A 720 11.33 34.46 -40.33
N VAL A 721 10.96 33.83 -41.46
CA VAL A 721 9.70 34.10 -42.16
C VAL A 721 8.49 33.66 -41.32
N LEU A 722 8.61 32.55 -40.58
CA LEU A 722 7.53 31.98 -39.77
C LEU A 722 7.45 32.59 -38.36
N GLU A 723 8.48 33.30 -37.91
CA GLU A 723 8.50 34.00 -36.62
C GLU A 723 7.42 35.09 -36.53
N GLN A 724 7.09 35.72 -37.66
CA GLN A 724 6.06 36.75 -37.74
C GLN A 724 4.63 36.21 -37.60
N GLU A 725 4.43 34.91 -37.87
CA GLU A 725 3.13 34.22 -37.74
C GLU A 725 2.78 33.90 -36.28
N ILE A 726 3.77 33.91 -35.39
CA ILE A 726 3.57 33.65 -33.95
C ILE A 726 2.83 34.82 -33.31
N VAL A 727 1.84 34.49 -32.46
CA VAL A 727 1.09 35.45 -31.65
C VAL A 727 2.04 36.35 -30.89
N VAL A 728 1.81 37.67 -30.94
CA VAL A 728 2.72 38.71 -30.40
C VAL A 728 3.17 38.44 -28.97
N GLY A 729 2.26 37.97 -28.10
CA GLY A 729 2.56 37.64 -26.70
C GLY A 729 3.48 36.42 -26.49
N TYR A 730 3.76 35.66 -27.55
CA TYR A 730 4.62 34.48 -27.52
C TYR A 730 5.93 34.65 -28.29
N ARG A 731 6.07 35.63 -29.20
CA ARG A 731 7.25 35.78 -30.08
C ARG A 731 8.60 35.71 -29.36
N ALA A 732 8.74 36.37 -28.21
CA ALA A 732 9.99 36.40 -27.44
C ALA A 732 10.43 35.02 -26.89
N LEU A 733 9.52 34.04 -26.81
CA LEU A 733 9.86 32.66 -26.47
C LEU A 733 10.60 31.95 -27.61
N PHE A 734 10.41 32.40 -28.86
CA PHE A 734 10.86 31.70 -30.06
C PHE A 734 12.05 32.38 -30.75
N SER A 735 12.48 33.56 -30.29
CA SER A 735 13.49 34.41 -30.94
C SER A 735 14.95 34.00 -30.74
N GLY A 736 15.22 32.90 -30.00
CA GLY A 736 16.57 32.52 -29.58
C GLY A 736 17.03 33.25 -28.32
N ASN A 737 18.27 33.02 -27.90
CA ASN A 737 18.82 33.43 -26.59
C ASN A 737 17.87 33.16 -25.42
N ILE A 738 17.48 31.89 -25.29
CA ILE A 738 16.52 31.45 -24.29
C ILE A 738 16.99 30.18 -23.60
N LEU A 739 16.80 30.11 -22.29
CA LEU A 739 16.93 28.87 -21.53
C LEU A 739 15.57 28.19 -21.46
N LEU A 740 15.49 26.98 -22.02
CA LEU A 740 14.35 26.10 -21.87
C LEU A 740 14.54 25.20 -20.66
N VAL A 741 13.62 25.32 -19.72
CA VAL A 741 13.49 24.49 -18.53
C VAL A 741 12.34 23.51 -18.76
N PRO A 742 12.62 22.22 -19.04
CA PRO A 742 11.59 21.20 -19.13
C PRO A 742 10.86 21.12 -17.79
N ARG A 743 9.56 20.87 -17.81
CA ARG A 743 8.82 20.70 -16.54
C ARG A 743 9.33 19.52 -15.72
N ALA A 744 9.84 18.46 -16.35
CA ALA A 744 10.49 17.35 -15.64
C ALA A 744 11.80 17.77 -14.94
N PHE A 745 12.26 19.01 -15.14
CA PHE A 745 13.46 19.58 -14.54
C PHE A 745 14.76 18.82 -14.86
N LYS A 746 14.75 18.03 -15.95
CA LYS A 746 15.90 17.29 -16.48
C LYS A 746 16.14 17.65 -17.94
N GLY A 747 17.40 17.88 -18.30
CA GLY A 747 17.81 18.16 -19.68
C GLY A 747 17.49 19.59 -20.15
N LEU A 748 17.90 20.59 -19.38
CA LEU A 748 17.77 22.00 -19.74
C LEU A 748 18.55 22.30 -21.03
N ARG A 749 18.09 23.29 -21.80
CA ARG A 749 18.68 23.65 -23.10
C ARG A 749 18.77 25.17 -23.23
N VAL A 750 19.98 25.68 -23.49
CA VAL A 750 20.15 27.05 -23.99
C VAL A 750 20.03 26.99 -25.51
N LEU A 751 19.15 27.81 -26.07
CA LEU A 751 18.97 27.95 -27.51
C LEU A 751 19.38 29.36 -27.90
N GLU A 752 20.48 29.48 -28.63
CA GLU A 752 21.00 30.77 -29.11
C GLU A 752 20.28 31.23 -30.38
N ALA A 753 19.74 30.29 -31.17
CA ALA A 753 18.99 30.56 -32.39
C ALA A 753 17.46 30.37 -32.21
N PRO A 754 16.62 30.97 -33.07
CA PRO A 754 15.17 30.79 -33.03
C PRO A 754 14.71 29.35 -33.18
N HIS A 755 13.87 28.88 -32.25
CA HIS A 755 13.31 27.54 -32.24
C HIS A 755 11.87 27.53 -31.72
N ALA A 756 11.06 26.64 -32.29
CA ALA A 756 9.74 26.31 -31.82
C ALA A 756 9.73 25.09 -30.90
N PHE A 757 9.01 25.23 -29.78
CA PHE A 757 8.79 24.18 -28.78
C PHE A 757 7.39 24.27 -28.18
N ASN A 758 6.89 23.14 -27.66
CA ASN A 758 5.54 23.04 -27.11
C ASN A 758 5.46 23.47 -25.62
N SER A 759 4.24 23.49 -25.07
CA SER A 759 3.98 23.92 -23.69
C SER A 759 4.63 23.11 -22.55
N THR A 760 5.41 22.06 -22.85
CA THR A 760 6.11 21.26 -21.83
C THR A 760 7.35 21.94 -21.26
N PHE A 761 7.76 23.08 -21.82
CA PHE A 761 8.88 23.89 -21.33
C PHE A 761 8.41 25.22 -20.69
N TYR A 762 9.19 25.69 -19.72
CA TYR A 762 9.27 27.09 -19.35
C TYR A 762 10.46 27.72 -20.09
N GLY A 763 10.23 28.84 -20.76
CA GLY A 763 11.28 29.64 -21.37
C GLY A 763 11.71 30.76 -20.44
N ILE A 764 13.01 30.91 -20.20
CA ILE A 764 13.63 32.01 -19.47
C ILE A 764 14.50 32.82 -20.42
N PHE A 765 14.19 34.11 -20.57
CA PHE A 765 14.83 35.00 -21.53
C PHE A 765 14.84 36.45 -21.00
N PHE A 766 15.71 37.30 -21.53
CA PHE A 766 15.76 38.72 -21.15
C PHE A 766 14.57 39.50 -21.72
N ALA A 767 14.08 40.51 -21.00
CA ALA A 767 12.87 41.25 -21.38
C ALA A 767 12.98 42.01 -22.73
N ASP A 768 14.18 42.30 -23.18
CA ASP A 768 14.53 42.96 -24.46
C ASP A 768 14.78 41.96 -25.61
N ASN A 769 14.65 40.65 -25.36
CA ASN A 769 14.85 39.61 -26.36
C ASN A 769 13.91 39.79 -27.57
N GLY A 770 14.47 39.77 -28.79
CA GLY A 770 13.73 39.95 -30.04
C GLY A 770 13.71 41.38 -30.63
N ARG A 771 14.55 42.31 -30.15
CA ARG A 771 14.77 43.63 -30.79
C ARG A 771 15.92 43.60 -31.81
N ASP A 772 15.81 44.36 -32.91
CA ASP A 772 16.85 44.50 -33.96
C ASP A 772 18.11 45.20 -33.41
N ALA A 773 19.31 44.67 -33.69
CA ALA A 773 20.51 44.99 -32.93
C ALA A 773 21.62 45.79 -33.62
N SER A 774 22.21 46.74 -32.87
CA SER A 774 23.42 47.51 -33.17
C SER A 774 24.72 46.87 -32.58
N HIS A 775 25.93 47.35 -32.92
CA HIS A 775 27.20 46.76 -32.47
C HIS A 775 27.41 46.78 -30.93
N PHE A 776 26.85 47.78 -30.24
CA PHE A 776 26.88 47.86 -28.77
C PHE A 776 25.99 46.77 -28.11
N GLU A 777 24.96 46.32 -28.81
CA GLU A 777 24.10 45.21 -28.38
C GLU A 777 24.77 43.84 -28.56
N TYR A 778 25.84 43.72 -29.38
CA TYR A 778 26.55 42.45 -29.55
C TYR A 778 27.30 42.02 -28.26
N ILE A 779 28.00 42.95 -27.61
CA ILE A 779 28.70 42.69 -26.34
C ILE A 779 27.69 42.38 -25.22
N GLN A 780 26.55 43.09 -25.20
CA GLN A 780 25.47 42.77 -24.27
C GLN A 780 24.86 41.40 -24.54
N ARG A 781 24.64 41.02 -25.80
CA ARG A 781 24.14 39.67 -26.17
C ARG A 781 25.10 38.56 -25.76
N SER A 782 26.41 38.74 -25.91
CA SER A 782 27.40 37.76 -25.42
C SER A 782 27.26 37.54 -23.91
N ARG A 783 27.18 38.62 -23.13
CA ARG A 783 26.98 38.54 -21.67
C ARG A 783 25.64 37.91 -21.28
N GLN A 784 24.57 38.18 -22.05
CA GLN A 784 23.27 37.54 -21.85
C GLN A 784 23.35 36.02 -22.10
N ILE A 785 24.09 35.59 -23.12
CA ILE A 785 24.30 34.17 -23.41
C ILE A 785 25.09 33.50 -22.27
N ASP A 786 26.19 34.12 -21.82
CA ASP A 786 26.97 33.61 -20.68
C ASP A 786 26.13 33.50 -19.41
N ALA A 787 25.25 34.46 -19.16
CA ALA A 787 24.29 34.43 -18.06
C ALA A 787 23.27 33.29 -18.19
N LEU A 788 22.74 33.01 -19.40
CA LEU A 788 21.82 31.89 -19.62
C LEU A 788 22.51 30.53 -19.43
N TRP A 789 23.77 30.44 -19.84
CA TRP A 789 24.60 29.26 -19.64
C TRP A 789 24.95 29.05 -18.15
N SER A 790 25.21 30.12 -17.42
CA SER A 790 25.40 30.09 -15.96
C SER A 790 24.10 29.74 -15.23
N LEU A 791 22.97 30.25 -15.71
CA LEU A 791 21.64 29.89 -15.21
C LEU A 791 21.34 28.41 -15.43
N LYS A 792 21.72 27.86 -16.59
CA LYS A 792 21.65 26.42 -16.85
C LYS A 792 22.52 25.65 -15.85
N ALA A 793 23.76 26.08 -15.63
CA ALA A 793 24.68 25.44 -14.70
C ALA A 793 24.13 25.44 -13.26
N PHE A 794 23.57 26.57 -12.81
CA PHE A 794 22.88 26.71 -11.53
C PHE A 794 21.71 25.74 -11.41
N LEU A 795 20.76 25.75 -12.34
CA LEU A 795 19.56 24.91 -12.27
C LEU A 795 19.86 23.41 -12.40
N GLU A 796 20.96 23.03 -13.05
CA GLU A 796 21.44 21.64 -13.15
C GLU A 796 22.41 21.24 -12.02
N SER A 797 22.63 22.10 -11.03
CA SER A 797 23.46 21.78 -9.86
C SER A 797 22.76 20.76 -8.95
N GLY A 798 23.52 19.93 -8.24
CA GLY A 798 23.00 19.00 -7.26
C GLY A 798 22.35 19.73 -6.07
N VAL A 799 22.87 20.91 -5.71
CA VAL A 799 22.26 21.79 -4.70
C VAL A 799 20.83 22.20 -5.11
N VAL A 800 20.63 22.61 -6.35
CA VAL A 800 19.31 23.02 -6.84
C VAL A 800 18.39 21.80 -7.05
N GLN A 801 18.92 20.63 -7.38
CA GLN A 801 18.15 19.38 -7.37
C GLN A 801 17.62 19.06 -5.96
N TYR A 802 18.44 19.24 -4.92
CA TYR A 802 17.98 19.11 -3.54
C TYR A 802 16.92 20.15 -3.18
N PHE A 803 17.09 21.42 -3.59
CA PHE A 803 16.06 22.43 -3.39
C PHE A 803 14.76 22.09 -4.13
N ALA A 804 14.83 21.52 -5.33
CA ALA A 804 13.65 21.06 -6.05
C ALA A 804 12.93 19.95 -5.28
N ALA A 805 13.65 19.04 -4.61
CA ALA A 805 13.04 18.04 -3.72
C ALA A 805 12.39 18.66 -2.47
N LEU A 806 13.02 19.70 -1.89
CA LEU A 806 12.50 20.41 -0.70
C LEU A 806 11.28 21.31 -0.98
N TYR A 807 11.09 21.79 -2.21
CA TYR A 807 10.04 22.76 -2.54
C TYR A 807 9.00 22.21 -3.53
N GLY A 808 9.35 21.22 -4.34
CA GLY A 808 8.47 20.65 -5.36
C GLY A 808 7.60 19.52 -4.82
N ALA A 809 6.33 19.82 -4.57
CA ALA A 809 5.42 18.90 -3.86
C ALA A 809 5.25 17.51 -4.49
N THR A 810 5.45 17.40 -5.80
CA THR A 810 5.33 16.14 -6.56
C THR A 810 6.66 15.56 -7.01
N VAL A 811 7.78 16.26 -6.83
CA VAL A 811 9.09 15.83 -7.37
C VAL A 811 9.50 14.46 -6.82
N LEU A 812 9.42 14.28 -5.50
CA LEU A 812 9.73 13.01 -4.85
C LEU A 812 8.64 11.94 -5.06
N LEU A 813 7.39 12.36 -5.32
CA LEU A 813 6.24 11.47 -5.40
C LEU A 813 6.17 10.68 -6.69
N ASP A 814 6.28 11.36 -7.83
CA ASP A 814 6.04 10.75 -9.13
C ASP A 814 7.04 11.16 -10.21
N GLY A 815 8.15 11.78 -9.79
CA GLY A 815 9.14 12.37 -10.70
C GLY A 815 8.54 13.45 -11.59
N ALA A 816 7.33 13.93 -11.28
CA ALA A 816 6.56 14.76 -12.18
C ALA A 816 6.75 16.26 -11.96
N ARG A 817 6.33 16.94 -13.03
CA ARG A 817 6.50 18.33 -13.44
C ARG A 817 6.61 19.36 -12.30
N PHE A 818 7.75 20.01 -12.20
CA PHE A 818 8.00 21.23 -11.44
C PHE A 818 7.06 22.36 -11.91
N GLU A 819 6.32 22.99 -11.01
CA GLU A 819 5.47 24.13 -11.38
C GLU A 819 6.25 25.44 -11.41
N LYS A 820 5.70 26.44 -12.12
CA LYS A 820 6.29 27.78 -12.17
C LYS A 820 6.43 28.37 -10.76
N GLY A 821 5.44 28.16 -9.89
CA GLY A 821 5.47 28.63 -8.50
C GLY A 821 6.63 28.02 -7.70
N ASP A 822 6.80 26.70 -7.78
CA ASP A 822 7.87 25.97 -7.11
C ASP A 822 9.24 26.50 -7.55
N LEU A 823 9.43 26.66 -8.87
CA LEU A 823 10.66 27.21 -9.45
C LEU A 823 10.99 28.61 -8.97
N LEU A 824 9.98 29.48 -8.94
CA LEU A 824 10.14 30.85 -8.48
C LEU A 824 10.46 30.94 -6.98
N SER A 825 10.05 29.94 -6.19
CA SER A 825 10.28 29.89 -4.74
C SER A 825 11.65 29.36 -4.34
N LEU A 826 12.43 28.80 -5.28
CA LEU A 826 13.74 28.22 -5.00
C LEU A 826 14.70 29.26 -4.41
N PRO A 827 15.56 28.88 -3.44
CA PRO A 827 16.66 29.72 -3.01
C PRO A 827 17.66 29.99 -4.14
N CYS A 828 18.05 31.24 -4.31
CA CYS A 828 19.07 31.66 -5.27
C CYS A 828 20.02 32.64 -4.55
N PRO A 829 21.25 32.23 -4.18
CA PRO A 829 22.14 33.05 -3.36
C PRO A 829 22.72 34.27 -4.09
N PHE A 830 22.57 34.32 -5.41
CA PHE A 830 23.08 35.40 -6.26
C PHE A 830 22.06 36.54 -6.36
N GLU A 831 22.58 37.77 -6.42
CA GLU A 831 21.78 38.98 -6.49
C GLU A 831 21.16 39.18 -7.88
N ASP A 832 21.97 39.03 -8.94
CA ASP A 832 21.54 39.14 -10.33
C ASP A 832 22.51 38.46 -11.33
N ALA A 833 22.10 38.41 -12.60
CA ALA A 833 22.82 37.75 -13.68
C ALA A 833 24.13 38.43 -14.10
N SER A 834 24.47 39.59 -13.53
CA SER A 834 25.74 40.29 -13.76
C SER A 834 26.80 40.01 -12.69
N GLU A 835 26.41 39.32 -11.61
CA GLU A 835 27.32 38.97 -10.52
C GLU A 835 28.44 38.05 -11.02
N PRO A 836 29.73 38.38 -10.77
CA PRO A 836 30.85 37.56 -11.24
C PRO A 836 30.79 36.11 -10.75
N ALA A 837 30.47 35.91 -9.46
CA ALA A 837 30.35 34.58 -8.86
C ALA A 837 29.25 33.72 -9.49
N PHE A 838 28.19 34.36 -10.02
CA PHE A 838 27.15 33.65 -10.78
C PHE A 838 27.65 33.27 -12.17
N LEU A 839 28.29 34.20 -12.89
CA LEU A 839 28.81 33.97 -14.24
C LEU A 839 29.89 32.88 -14.29
N ASP A 840 30.69 32.77 -13.23
CA ASP A 840 31.75 31.76 -13.11
C ASP A 840 31.19 30.32 -13.03
N LEU A 841 29.89 30.14 -12.73
CA LEU A 841 29.26 28.82 -12.67
C LEU A 841 29.29 28.07 -14.02
N HIS A 842 29.22 28.78 -15.14
CA HIS A 842 29.22 28.13 -16.46
C HIS A 842 30.52 27.34 -16.72
N GLY A 843 31.65 27.81 -16.19
CA GLY A 843 32.97 27.20 -16.33
C GLY A 843 33.46 26.44 -15.09
N SER A 844 32.73 26.47 -13.97
CA SER A 844 33.16 25.84 -12.73
C SER A 844 33.05 24.32 -12.78
N SER A 845 34.11 23.63 -12.33
CA SER A 845 34.10 22.18 -12.12
C SER A 845 33.42 21.78 -10.81
N ASP A 846 33.31 22.69 -9.85
CA ASP A 846 32.63 22.51 -8.55
C ASP A 846 31.56 23.58 -8.34
N LYS A 847 30.54 23.55 -9.19
CA LYS A 847 29.38 24.44 -9.10
C LYS A 847 28.61 24.28 -7.79
N ASP A 848 28.53 23.07 -7.23
CA ASP A 848 27.80 22.81 -5.99
C ASP A 848 28.51 23.49 -4.80
N GLY A 849 29.83 23.37 -4.72
CA GLY A 849 30.65 24.08 -3.74
C GLY A 849 30.47 25.60 -3.84
N SER A 850 30.55 26.17 -5.06
CA SER A 850 30.37 27.61 -5.27
C SER A 850 28.99 28.12 -4.81
N ILE A 851 27.91 27.38 -5.10
CA ILE A 851 26.55 27.73 -4.68
C ILE A 851 26.42 27.64 -3.15
N LEU A 852 26.98 26.60 -2.54
CA LEU A 852 26.97 26.41 -1.08
C LEU A 852 27.77 27.50 -0.36
N ASP A 853 28.90 27.92 -0.92
CA ASP A 853 29.71 29.02 -0.40
C ASP A 853 28.95 30.34 -0.50
N ALA A 854 28.30 30.62 -1.63
CA ALA A 854 27.47 31.81 -1.82
C ALA A 854 26.27 31.85 -0.85
N LEU A 855 25.71 30.69 -0.47
CA LEU A 855 24.67 30.58 0.57
C LEU A 855 25.20 30.80 2.00
N GLY A 856 26.52 30.75 2.21
CA GLY A 856 27.11 30.64 3.54
C GLY A 856 26.74 29.32 4.22
N ALA A 857 26.64 28.23 3.45
CA ALA A 857 26.20 26.94 3.94
C ALA A 857 27.19 26.34 4.96
N GLY A 858 26.69 26.11 6.18
CA GLY A 858 27.40 25.36 7.21
C GLY A 858 27.44 23.85 6.93
N SER A 859 28.10 23.10 7.83
CA SER A 859 28.29 21.65 7.69
C SER A 859 26.98 20.88 7.51
N ASP A 860 25.92 21.27 8.22
CA ASP A 860 24.64 20.55 8.20
C ASP A 860 23.97 20.60 6.82
N LEU A 861 23.91 21.76 6.17
CA LEU A 861 23.34 21.90 4.82
C LEU A 861 24.18 21.15 3.78
N ARG A 862 25.52 21.24 3.87
CA ARG A 862 26.42 20.50 2.97
C ARG A 862 26.26 18.98 3.11
N CYS A 863 26.11 18.51 4.35
CA CYS A 863 25.86 17.10 4.63
C CYS A 863 24.52 16.65 4.06
N ALA A 864 23.45 17.43 4.24
CA ALA A 864 22.13 17.12 3.70
C ALA A 864 22.12 17.05 2.16
N VAL A 865 22.78 18.00 1.48
CA VAL A 865 22.92 17.97 0.01
C VAL A 865 23.70 16.72 -0.44
N LYS A 866 24.85 16.44 0.20
CA LYS A 866 25.67 15.27 -0.14
C LYS A 866 24.88 13.98 0.04
N GLU A 867 24.21 13.82 1.18
CA GLU A 867 23.39 12.67 1.51
C GLU A 867 22.25 12.46 0.50
N PHE A 868 21.57 13.55 0.12
CA PHE A 868 20.50 13.51 -0.87
C PHE A 868 21.00 12.98 -2.22
N LEU A 869 22.08 13.56 -2.74
CA LEU A 869 22.63 13.21 -4.05
C LEU A 869 23.24 11.82 -4.09
N SER A 870 23.84 11.35 -2.99
CA SER A 870 24.46 10.03 -2.96
C SER A 870 23.46 8.90 -2.71
N PHE A 871 22.33 9.18 -2.04
CA PHE A 871 21.46 8.14 -1.51
C PHE A 871 19.97 8.47 -1.60
N SER A 872 19.51 9.56 -0.97
CA SER A 872 18.06 9.78 -0.77
C SER A 872 17.29 10.08 -2.06
N GLU A 873 17.94 10.66 -3.09
CA GLU A 873 17.33 10.85 -4.42
C GLU A 873 16.88 9.51 -5.03
N GLY A 874 17.60 8.43 -4.74
CA GLY A 874 17.30 7.08 -5.25
C GLY A 874 15.95 6.52 -4.78
N TYR A 875 15.29 7.14 -3.80
CA TYR A 875 13.92 6.78 -3.40
C TYR A 875 12.81 7.52 -4.15
N ALA A 876 13.15 8.54 -4.94
CA ALA A 876 12.16 9.30 -5.72
C ALA A 876 11.39 8.37 -6.66
N ASP A 877 10.11 8.65 -6.88
CA ASP A 877 9.23 7.82 -7.72
C ASP A 877 9.16 6.34 -7.27
N ALA A 878 9.13 6.12 -5.94
CA ALA A 878 9.01 4.80 -5.32
C ALA A 878 10.08 3.80 -5.80
N GLN A 879 11.28 4.31 -6.09
CA GLN A 879 12.45 3.49 -6.36
C GLN A 879 13.15 3.09 -5.07
N LEU A 880 14.04 2.12 -5.16
CA LEU A 880 14.90 1.66 -4.08
C LEU A 880 16.35 1.94 -4.48
N PRO A 881 17.14 2.69 -3.69
CA PRO A 881 18.56 2.84 -3.94
C PRO A 881 19.27 1.49 -3.98
N SER A 882 20.19 1.30 -4.92
CA SER A 882 20.89 0.03 -5.14
C SER A 882 21.74 -0.40 -3.92
N ASP A 883 22.18 0.57 -3.14
CA ASP A 883 23.02 0.43 -1.96
C ASP A 883 22.22 0.49 -0.64
N ALA A 884 20.88 0.56 -0.69
CA ALA A 884 20.04 0.71 0.51
C ALA A 884 20.31 -0.37 1.57
N PHE A 885 20.54 -1.61 1.15
CA PHE A 885 20.78 -2.77 2.02
C PHE A 885 22.26 -3.12 2.22
N VAL A 886 23.19 -2.32 1.70
CA VAL A 886 24.63 -2.48 1.96
C VAL A 886 24.91 -2.09 3.40
N GLU A 887 25.83 -2.80 4.08
CA GLU A 887 26.21 -2.44 5.44
C GLU A 887 26.83 -1.04 5.51
N ALA A 888 26.47 -0.28 6.54
CA ALA A 888 27.02 1.05 6.75
C ALA A 888 28.52 0.98 7.13
N ASP A 889 29.33 1.80 6.46
CA ASP A 889 30.75 1.93 6.75
C ASP A 889 31.01 2.80 7.99
N GLU A 890 32.26 2.83 8.45
CA GLU A 890 32.65 3.60 9.64
C GLU A 890 32.44 5.12 9.49
N THR A 891 32.48 5.64 8.26
CA THR A 891 32.28 7.07 8.01
C THR A 891 30.81 7.43 8.19
N GLN A 892 29.91 6.63 7.62
CA GLN A 892 28.46 6.78 7.74
C GLN A 892 28.00 6.62 9.18
N ILE A 893 28.52 5.59 9.88
CA ILE A 893 28.26 5.37 11.30
C ILE A 893 28.72 6.58 12.14
N ARG A 894 29.89 7.15 11.84
CA ARG A 894 30.40 8.34 12.55
C ARG A 894 29.51 9.57 12.34
N VAL A 895 29.14 9.87 11.09
CA VAL A 895 28.25 10.99 10.76
C VAL A 895 26.90 10.85 11.49
N TYR A 896 26.34 9.65 11.49
CA TYR A 896 25.14 9.32 12.25
C TYR A 896 25.32 9.58 13.75
N LEU A 897 26.37 9.01 14.37
CA LEU A 897 26.60 9.11 15.81
C LEU A 897 26.86 10.54 16.27
N ASP A 898 27.60 11.33 15.48
CA ASP A 898 27.85 12.74 15.74
C ASP A 898 26.53 13.53 15.77
N ARG A 899 25.63 13.25 14.82
CA ARG A 899 24.31 13.90 14.78
C ARG A 899 23.40 13.44 15.92
N PHE A 900 23.29 12.12 16.12
CA PHE A 900 22.48 11.51 17.17
C PHE A 900 22.87 12.02 18.56
N THR A 901 24.18 12.04 18.86
CA THR A 901 24.70 12.51 20.15
C THR A 901 24.45 14.01 20.34
N ARG A 902 24.60 14.82 19.28
CA ARG A 902 24.32 16.27 19.32
C ARG A 902 22.84 16.55 19.63
N ASP A 903 21.92 15.86 18.95
CA ASP A 903 20.49 16.07 19.15
C ASP A 903 20.03 15.58 20.53
N LEU A 904 20.61 14.49 21.06
CA LEU A 904 20.39 14.06 22.45
C LEU A 904 20.95 15.09 23.45
N ALA A 905 22.20 15.53 23.28
CA ALA A 905 22.83 16.50 24.19
C ALA A 905 22.08 17.84 24.24
N ALA A 906 21.43 18.24 23.14
CA ALA A 906 20.60 19.43 23.10
C ALA A 906 19.30 19.31 23.91
N ALA A 907 18.83 18.09 24.18
CA ALA A 907 17.57 17.83 24.88
C ALA A 907 17.73 17.67 26.40
N PHE A 908 18.94 17.36 26.88
CA PHE A 908 19.21 17.05 28.29
C PHE A 908 20.20 18.03 28.93
N THR A 909 20.05 18.27 30.24
CA THR A 909 20.96 19.16 31.00
C THR A 909 22.29 18.47 31.32
N GLU A 910 23.29 19.21 31.81
CA GLU A 910 24.62 18.68 32.18
C GLU A 910 24.56 17.53 33.21
N ARG A 911 23.50 17.45 34.03
CA ARG A 911 23.32 16.35 34.99
C ARG A 911 22.90 15.03 34.33
N PHE A 912 22.35 15.09 33.13
CA PHE A 912 21.85 13.96 32.34
C PHE A 912 22.58 13.85 31.00
N THR A 913 23.87 14.22 30.95
CA THR A 913 24.66 14.14 29.73
C THR A 913 24.62 12.72 29.16
N PRO A 914 24.12 12.53 27.93
CA PRO A 914 24.03 11.22 27.31
C PRO A 914 25.43 10.75 26.89
N SER A 915 25.73 9.49 27.13
CA SER A 915 26.91 8.80 26.59
C SER A 915 26.47 7.65 25.70
N VAL A 916 26.97 7.61 24.47
CA VAL A 916 26.57 6.62 23.44
C VAL A 916 27.72 5.65 23.20
N THR A 917 27.43 4.35 23.23
CA THR A 917 28.41 3.27 23.00
C THR A 917 27.81 2.21 22.08
N ILE A 918 28.65 1.60 21.24
CA ILE A 918 28.28 0.42 20.43
C ILE A 918 28.58 -0.82 21.25
N GLU A 919 27.57 -1.62 21.59
CA GLU A 919 27.74 -2.83 22.40
C GLU A 919 28.04 -4.08 21.58
N GLY A 920 27.62 -4.10 20.31
CA GLY A 920 27.89 -5.23 19.42
C GLY A 920 27.24 -5.12 18.05
N ARG A 921 27.71 -5.96 17.12
CA ARG A 921 27.20 -6.09 15.75
C ARG A 921 26.97 -7.57 15.45
N GLY A 922 25.85 -7.91 14.85
CA GLY A 922 25.49 -9.29 14.46
C GLY A 922 24.04 -9.41 14.00
N ASP A 923 23.72 -10.46 13.23
CA ASP A 923 22.36 -10.75 12.73
C ASP A 923 21.72 -9.57 11.97
N GLY A 924 22.52 -8.83 11.20
CA GLY A 924 22.06 -7.62 10.49
C GLY A 924 21.67 -6.45 11.40
N VAL A 925 22.08 -6.47 12.68
CA VAL A 925 21.76 -5.42 13.65
C VAL A 925 22.99 -4.94 14.41
N VAL A 926 23.03 -3.64 14.66
CA VAL A 926 23.99 -2.98 15.54
C VAL A 926 23.26 -2.52 16.80
N ARG A 927 23.81 -2.85 17.96
CA ARG A 927 23.27 -2.45 19.27
C ARG A 927 23.99 -1.22 19.79
N LEU A 928 23.23 -0.17 20.10
CA LEU A 928 23.71 1.01 20.78
C LEU A 928 23.16 1.07 22.19
N ARG A 929 24.00 1.50 23.13
CA ARG A 929 23.63 1.83 24.50
C ARG A 929 23.80 3.33 24.72
N VAL A 930 22.75 3.95 25.26
CA VAL A 930 22.72 5.36 25.65
C VAL A 930 22.50 5.44 27.15
N ALA A 931 23.51 5.89 27.90
CA ALA A 931 23.43 6.06 29.35
C ALA A 931 23.29 7.54 29.71
N PHE A 932 22.38 7.85 30.63
CA PHE A 932 22.07 9.23 31.06
C PHE A 932 22.61 9.53 32.47
N GLY A 933 23.71 10.27 32.54
CA GLY A 933 24.36 10.68 33.81
C GLY A 933 25.47 9.73 34.31
N GLN A 934 26.23 10.17 35.32
CA GLN A 934 27.41 9.45 35.83
C GLN A 934 27.07 8.21 36.69
N ASP A 935 25.88 8.19 37.32
CA ASP A 935 25.40 7.08 38.17
C ASP A 935 24.64 5.99 37.40
N ALA A 936 24.57 6.06 36.05
CA ALA A 936 23.95 5.01 35.26
C ALA A 936 24.75 3.71 35.39
N GLU A 937 24.09 2.59 35.73
CA GLU A 937 24.76 1.31 36.02
C GLU A 937 25.73 0.92 34.90
N GLN A 938 27.01 0.71 35.26
CA GLN A 938 28.09 0.41 34.31
C GLN A 938 28.11 -1.06 33.84
N GLU A 939 27.41 -1.98 34.52
CA GLU A 939 27.41 -3.41 34.21
C GLU A 939 26.00 -4.01 34.10
N GLY A 940 25.76 -4.78 33.03
CA GLY A 940 25.16 -6.11 33.19
C GLY A 940 23.66 -6.32 32.93
N ALA A 941 22.85 -5.31 32.62
CA ALA A 941 21.50 -5.61 32.13
C ALA A 941 21.61 -6.20 30.71
N ALA A 942 21.23 -7.47 30.53
CA ALA A 942 21.06 -8.03 29.20
C ALA A 942 20.16 -7.08 28.40
N PRO A 943 20.52 -6.70 27.16
CA PRO A 943 19.68 -5.82 26.37
C PRO A 943 18.29 -6.43 26.33
N PRO A 944 17.23 -5.65 26.60
CA PRO A 944 15.88 -6.18 26.63
C PRO A 944 15.64 -6.95 25.34
N ASN A 945 15.07 -8.15 25.48
CA ASN A 945 14.66 -8.96 24.34
C ASN A 945 13.83 -8.05 23.42
N ARG A 946 14.02 -8.13 22.10
CA ARG A 946 13.23 -7.31 21.17
C ARG A 946 11.73 -7.63 21.25
N ASP A 947 11.36 -8.66 22.02
CA ASP A 947 9.98 -9.13 22.26
C ASP A 947 9.23 -9.36 20.94
N GLY A 948 9.94 -9.81 19.90
CA GLY A 948 9.38 -10.02 18.57
C GLY A 948 9.07 -8.74 17.78
N LYS A 949 9.55 -7.56 18.21
CA LYS A 949 9.38 -6.30 17.48
C LYS A 949 10.19 -6.27 16.18
N PHE A 950 9.58 -5.77 15.12
CA PHE A 950 10.24 -5.57 13.83
C PHE A 950 11.24 -4.41 13.87
N VAL A 951 12.49 -4.70 13.52
CA VAL A 951 13.56 -3.74 13.27
C VAL A 951 13.52 -3.32 11.80
N ALA A 952 12.76 -2.25 11.55
CA ALA A 952 12.76 -1.54 10.27
C ALA A 952 14.08 -0.76 10.13
N SER A 953 14.14 0.48 10.62
CA SER A 953 15.40 1.22 10.81
C SER A 953 16.02 0.93 12.17
N SER A 954 15.21 1.04 13.22
CA SER A 954 15.64 0.93 14.61
C SER A 954 14.47 0.57 15.53
N VAL A 955 14.79 0.01 16.70
CA VAL A 955 13.85 -0.20 17.81
C VAL A 955 14.51 0.34 19.07
N VAL A 956 13.77 1.15 19.83
CA VAL A 956 14.23 1.78 21.06
C VAL A 956 13.53 1.16 22.26
N SER A 957 14.26 1.02 23.35
CA SER A 957 13.75 0.63 24.66
C SER A 957 14.48 1.45 25.73
N PHE A 958 13.79 1.77 26.82
CA PHE A 958 14.36 2.54 27.93
C PHE A 958 14.03 1.87 29.26
N ASP A 959 15.05 1.68 30.10
CA ASP A 959 14.88 1.28 31.48
C ASP A 959 15.09 2.47 32.41
N ALA A 960 14.01 2.90 33.06
CA ALA A 960 14.01 4.01 33.99
C ALA A 960 14.88 3.76 35.24
N LYS A 961 15.06 2.50 35.65
CA LYS A 961 15.83 2.15 36.85
C LYS A 961 17.33 2.34 36.62
N SER A 962 17.86 1.73 35.55
CA SER A 962 19.27 1.87 35.18
C SER A 962 19.58 3.19 34.46
N ARG A 963 18.54 3.91 33.99
CA ARG A 963 18.65 5.12 33.14
C ARG A 963 19.43 4.86 31.86
N VAL A 964 19.16 3.71 31.25
CA VAL A 964 19.79 3.27 30.02
C VAL A 964 18.73 3.07 28.93
N ALA A 965 18.97 3.65 27.76
CA ALA A 965 18.25 3.31 26.55
C ALA A 965 19.08 2.37 25.67
N HIS A 966 18.45 1.31 25.17
CA HIS A 966 19.03 0.42 24.17
C HIS A 966 18.35 0.64 22.81
N LEU A 967 19.17 0.76 21.77
CA LEU A 967 18.73 0.86 20.39
C LEU A 967 19.25 -0.33 19.61
N SER A 968 18.34 -1.09 19.00
CA SER A 968 18.67 -2.09 17.98
C SER A 968 18.48 -1.46 16.61
N LYS A 969 19.55 -1.18 15.88
CA LYS A 969 19.51 -0.58 14.53
C LYS A 969 19.85 -1.59 13.44
N SER A 970 19.14 -1.56 12.33
CA SER A 970 19.54 -2.27 11.11
C SER A 970 20.99 -1.91 10.73
N SER A 971 21.80 -2.89 10.33
CA SER A 971 23.19 -2.64 9.88
C SER A 971 23.25 -1.98 8.50
N ALA A 972 22.14 -1.99 7.76
CA ALA A 972 22.05 -1.46 6.41
C ALA A 972 22.09 0.08 6.37
N LEU A 973 22.73 0.62 5.33
CA LEU A 973 23.00 2.04 5.11
C LEU A 973 21.77 2.94 5.32
N PHE A 974 20.59 2.53 4.85
CA PHE A 974 19.37 3.35 4.99
C PHE A 974 19.01 3.71 6.44
N ALA A 975 19.47 2.92 7.43
CA ALA A 975 19.23 3.16 8.84
C ALA A 975 20.27 4.08 9.50
N TRP A 976 21.33 4.46 8.78
CA TRP A 976 22.46 5.28 9.27
C TRP A 976 22.51 6.68 8.65
N MET A 977 21.40 7.11 8.04
CA MET A 977 21.28 8.45 7.46
C MET A 977 21.11 9.52 8.55
N ALA A 978 21.48 10.76 8.25
CA ALA A 978 21.35 11.88 9.18
C ALA A 978 19.89 12.11 9.61
N ASP A 979 18.93 11.89 8.71
CA ASP A 979 17.50 11.96 9.03
C ASP A 979 17.08 10.92 10.08
N GLN A 980 17.58 9.68 9.94
CA GLN A 980 17.32 8.61 10.90
C GLN A 980 17.97 8.90 12.26
N ALA A 981 19.12 9.58 12.29
CA ALA A 981 19.76 9.99 13.55
C ALA A 981 18.87 10.94 14.36
N VAL A 982 18.16 11.85 13.67
CA VAL A 982 17.24 12.77 14.32
C VAL A 982 15.99 12.05 14.82
N ASP A 983 15.43 11.15 14.01
CA ASP A 983 14.22 10.40 14.38
C ASP A 983 14.51 9.41 15.54
N ASP A 984 15.67 8.73 15.53
CA ASP A 984 16.12 7.87 16.64
C ASP A 984 16.35 8.68 17.93
N ALA A 985 17.01 9.85 17.84
CA ALA A 985 17.21 10.71 19.00
C ALA A 985 15.88 11.19 19.58
N GLY A 986 14.93 11.57 18.70
CA GLY A 986 13.58 11.96 19.10
C GLY A 986 12.83 10.85 19.83
N GLU A 987 12.93 9.59 19.36
CA GLU A 987 12.31 8.46 20.05
C GLU A 987 12.95 8.17 21.40
N VAL A 988 14.27 8.21 21.50
CA VAL A 988 14.97 8.07 22.78
C VAL A 988 14.52 9.14 23.77
N ILE A 989 14.43 10.39 23.34
CA ILE A 989 13.94 11.49 24.18
C ILE A 989 12.51 11.21 24.64
N ARG A 990 11.62 10.78 23.75
CA ARG A 990 10.22 10.43 24.11
C ARG A 990 10.17 9.33 25.17
N GLN A 991 10.92 8.24 25.00
CA GLN A 991 10.94 7.11 25.94
C GLN A 991 11.52 7.50 27.31
N VAL A 992 12.55 8.35 27.33
CA VAL A 992 13.14 8.85 28.58
C VAL A 992 12.16 9.77 29.32
N VAL A 993 11.49 10.67 28.60
CA VAL A 993 10.51 11.61 29.18
C VAL A 993 9.25 10.89 29.67
N SER A 994 8.80 9.82 28.99
CA SER A 994 7.64 9.04 29.44
C SER A 994 7.98 8.07 30.59
N GLY A 995 9.22 7.58 30.65
CA GLY A 995 9.67 6.60 31.65
C GLY A 995 10.19 7.22 32.96
N CYS A 996 10.56 8.50 32.97
CA CYS A 996 10.96 9.22 34.18
C CYS A 996 9.77 10.00 34.77
N PRO A 997 9.33 9.72 36.01
CA PRO A 997 8.26 10.46 36.67
C PRO A 997 8.61 11.92 37.00
#